data_AF-A0A1S3A7X9-F1
#
_entry.id   AF-A0A1S3A7X9-F1
#
_cell.length_a   1.000
_cell.length_b   1.000
_cell.length_c   1.000
_cell.angle_alpha   90.00
_cell.angle_beta   90.00
_cell.angle_gamma   90.00
#
_symmetry.space_group_name_H-M   'P 1'
#
loop_
_entity.id
_entity.type
_entity.pdbx_description
1 polymer ?
#
loop_
_entity_poly.entity_id
_entity_poly.type
_entity_poly.pdbx_seq_one_letter_code
_entity_poly.pdbx_strand_id
1 'polypeptide(L)'
;MACPWKFLFKAKSHQYDLSEEIDTNNNYMGKAIRTLSSPVTQDDPKCHSHGKQWKESSQPPRGTEKKSPESQVKPDVLPLACTQTVRIKNWGNGMSFQDTLHHKAKRNLSCKSKSCQGAIMNAKSLTRGPKDKPTSPDELLPQAIEFVNQYYNSFKDAKIEEHLARVEAVTKEIETTGTYQLTEDELIYATKLAWRNAPRCIGRIQWSNLEVFDARSCTTAREMFEHICRHLRYATNNGNIRSAITVFPQRTDGKHDFRVWNAQLIRYAGYQMPDGTITGDPASVEFTQLCIDLGWKPKYGRFDVVPLVLQANGQDPELFEIPPDLVLEVPMEHPKYEWFQELELRWYALPAVANMLLEVGGLEFPGCPFNGWYMGTEIGVRDFCDVQRYNILEEVGRRMGLETHKLASLWKDRAVVEINVAVLHSFQKHNVTIMDHHSAAESFMKYMQNEYRTRGGCPADWIWLVPPMSGSITPVFHQEMINYILSPFFYYQVDAWKTHTWQDQKRKPHRREIQFKVLAKAVLFTSILMHKSMASRVRATILYATETGKSETLARDLGTLFSCAFNPKVLCMDEYSLSSLEEEQLLLVVTSTFGNGDSPSNGEKLKKSLFMLKKLANKFRYAVFGLGSSMYPQFCAFAHDIDQKLSHLGAFQLTPIGEGDELTGQEEAFRGWAVQTFKAACEIFDVQGRNHIQIPKLYTSNANWDPNHYRLVQDSQPLDLIKALSKMHSKNVFTLRLKSQRNLQSPKSSHTILLVELCSESNQGLSYLPGEHLGVFPSNQPVLVQGILERVVDGPAPHQPVYLENLDETGSYWTKDKRLPSCSLSQALTYFLDITTPPSQLLLRKLAQLTTDGAERQRLEELCQPSEYNKWKFANSPTFLEVLEEFPSLQVPAGFLLSQLPLLKPRYYSISSSREHIPTEVHLTVAVLTYRTRGGQGPLHHGVCSTWLSSLEPQAPVPCFVRSASSFQLPKDASQPCILIGPGTGIAPFRSFWQQRLYEAENKGLQGGRMTLVFGCRHPDEDHLYREEMLEMARKGVLHEVHTAYSRLPGQPKVYVQDLLRQQLASEVLRVLHEEQGHLYICGGVRMARDVACTLKQLVASRLSLSEEQVEDYFFQLKSQKRYHEDIFGAVFPYEVKKDEAAGQPCHPSAPAAHTRG
;
A
#
# COMPACT_ATOMS: atom_id res chain seq x y z
N MET A 1 27.99 63.13 -23.48
CA MET A 1 26.73 63.83 -23.80
C MET A 1 25.62 62.78 -23.93
N ALA A 2 24.34 63.19 -23.85
CA ALA A 2 23.14 62.39 -24.11
C ALA A 2 22.87 61.13 -23.24
N CYS A 3 21.86 61.26 -22.37
CA CYS A 3 20.98 60.18 -21.90
C CYS A 3 19.85 59.96 -22.97
N PRO A 4 18.83 59.07 -22.83
CA PRO A 4 18.44 58.29 -21.64
C PRO A 4 18.03 56.81 -21.83
N TRP A 5 18.55 55.94 -20.93
CA TRP A 5 17.92 54.68 -20.44
C TRP A 5 17.64 53.60 -21.54
N LYS A 6 17.11 52.38 -21.31
CA LYS A 6 16.88 51.45 -20.16
C LYS A 6 17.06 50.01 -20.74
N PHE A 7 17.22 48.89 -20.03
CA PHE A 7 17.24 48.50 -18.60
C PHE A 7 18.20 47.28 -18.45
N LEU A 8 18.41 46.73 -17.24
CA LEU A 8 19.44 45.70 -16.91
C LEU A 8 18.99 44.84 -15.70
N PHE A 9 19.55 43.67 -15.35
CA PHE A 9 20.14 42.51 -16.08
C PHE A 9 20.52 41.42 -15.00
N LYS A 10 20.74 40.15 -15.42
CA LYS A 10 21.73 39.16 -14.91
C LYS A 10 22.16 39.07 -13.41
N ALA A 11 22.22 37.82 -12.92
CA ALA A 11 23.43 37.10 -12.42
C ALA A 11 23.50 36.60 -10.95
N LYS A 12 24.56 35.78 -10.74
CA LYS A 12 24.87 34.76 -9.74
C LYS A 12 25.15 35.23 -8.28
N SER A 13 25.00 34.25 -7.38
CA SER A 13 25.93 33.79 -6.31
C SER A 13 26.15 34.53 -4.97
N HIS A 14 25.90 33.75 -3.91
CA HIS A 14 26.68 33.56 -2.67
C HIS A 14 26.78 34.63 -1.55
N GLN A 15 26.07 34.30 -0.45
CA GLN A 15 26.60 34.12 0.93
C GLN A 15 26.63 35.32 1.91
N TYR A 16 26.48 34.99 3.21
CA TYR A 16 26.45 35.82 4.43
C TYR A 16 25.24 36.77 4.61
N ASP A 17 24.77 37.15 5.82
CA ASP A 17 24.68 36.52 7.17
C ASP A 17 23.88 37.49 8.11
N LEU A 18 23.66 37.11 9.38
CA LEU A 18 23.45 37.97 10.58
C LEU A 18 22.11 38.69 10.87
N SER A 19 21.99 39.05 12.16
CA SER A 19 21.05 39.96 12.85
C SER A 19 19.54 39.61 12.92
N GLU A 20 19.20 38.88 13.98
CA GLU A 20 18.40 39.31 15.15
C GLU A 20 17.33 40.44 15.06
N GLU A 21 16.30 40.22 15.90
CA GLU A 21 15.64 41.15 16.83
C GLU A 21 14.22 41.71 16.57
N ILE A 22 13.51 41.82 17.72
CA ILE A 22 12.30 42.58 18.07
C ILE A 22 10.91 42.02 17.67
N ASP A 23 10.19 41.63 18.72
CA ASP A 23 8.80 41.20 18.81
C ASP A 23 7.82 42.39 18.83
N THR A 24 6.53 42.18 18.56
CA THR A 24 5.47 43.12 18.99
C THR A 24 4.11 42.45 19.16
N ASN A 25 3.70 42.30 20.42
CA ASN A 25 2.37 41.84 20.81
C ASN A 25 1.30 42.92 20.59
N ASN A 26 0.06 42.54 20.22
CA ASN A 26 -1.10 43.11 20.94
C ASN A 26 -2.40 42.28 20.93
N ASN A 27 -2.68 41.81 22.14
CA ASN A 27 -3.88 41.24 22.77
C ASN A 27 -5.27 41.91 22.54
N TYR A 28 -6.31 41.20 23.04
CA TYR A 28 -7.53 41.70 23.72
C TYR A 28 -8.76 42.20 22.90
N MET A 29 -10.03 42.06 23.34
CA MET A 29 -10.64 41.21 24.40
C MET A 29 -12.20 41.16 24.38
N GLY A 30 -12.80 40.07 24.90
CA GLY A 30 -14.11 40.06 25.60
C GLY A 30 -15.39 39.85 24.77
N LYS A 31 -16.60 39.61 25.33
CA LYS A 31 -17.12 39.51 26.73
C LYS A 31 -18.64 39.14 26.68
N ALA A 32 -19.36 38.57 27.67
CA ALA A 32 -19.03 37.91 28.95
C ALA A 32 -20.25 37.14 29.59
N ILE A 33 -19.98 36.06 30.36
CA ILE A 33 -20.62 35.65 31.65
C ILE A 33 -22.16 35.35 31.73
N ARG A 34 -22.54 34.13 32.20
CA ARG A 34 -23.35 33.90 33.44
C ARG A 34 -23.45 32.42 33.88
N THR A 35 -23.86 32.20 35.13
CA THR A 35 -23.98 30.91 35.86
C THR A 35 -25.36 30.77 36.51
N LEU A 36 -25.84 29.53 36.77
CA LEU A 36 -26.40 29.09 38.07
C LEU A 36 -26.83 27.59 38.17
N SER A 37 -26.88 27.10 39.42
CA SER A 37 -27.79 26.10 40.04
C SER A 37 -27.96 24.64 39.53
N SER A 38 -27.77 23.70 40.47
CA SER A 38 -28.36 22.35 40.60
C SER A 38 -29.55 22.39 41.63
N PRO A 39 -30.08 21.33 42.30
CA PRO A 39 -29.83 19.85 42.31
C PRO A 39 -31.14 18.99 42.41
N VAL A 40 -31.07 17.75 42.99
CA VAL A 40 -32.17 16.96 43.65
C VAL A 40 -33.19 16.23 42.70
N THR A 41 -33.61 14.96 42.87
CA THR A 41 -33.20 13.81 43.74
C THR A 41 -33.48 12.44 43.10
N GLN A 42 -32.85 11.43 43.73
CA GLN A 42 -33.10 9.98 43.73
C GLN A 42 -34.59 9.54 43.78
N ASP A 43 -34.87 8.32 43.33
CA ASP A 43 -35.19 7.23 44.28
C ASP A 43 -34.96 5.81 43.70
N ASP A 44 -34.57 4.87 44.56
CA ASP A 44 -34.19 3.47 44.29
C ASP A 44 -34.44 2.64 45.56
N PRO A 45 -35.11 1.47 45.50
CA PRO A 45 -34.66 0.39 46.41
C PRO A 45 -34.89 -1.09 46.00
N LYS A 46 -33.79 -1.87 46.01
CA LYS A 46 -33.59 -3.12 46.84
C LYS A 46 -34.38 -4.40 46.46
N CYS A 47 -34.04 -5.64 46.85
CA CYS A 47 -32.90 -6.31 47.57
C CYS A 47 -32.98 -7.84 47.23
N HIS A 48 -32.25 -8.86 47.74
CA HIS A 48 -31.17 -9.13 48.73
C HIS A 48 -30.59 -10.55 48.40
N SER A 49 -29.66 -11.26 49.07
CA SER A 49 -28.66 -11.12 50.18
C SER A 49 -27.72 -12.36 50.11
N HIS A 50 -26.63 -12.58 50.85
CA HIS A 50 -25.93 -11.83 51.92
C HIS A 50 -24.53 -11.37 51.40
N GLY A 51 -23.32 -11.79 51.82
CA GLY A 51 -22.80 -12.64 52.92
C GLY A 51 -21.39 -13.18 52.58
N LYS A 52 -20.39 -13.25 53.47
CA LYS A 52 -20.26 -12.86 54.89
C LYS A 52 -18.84 -12.31 55.20
N GLN A 53 -18.78 -11.35 56.13
CA GLN A 53 -17.90 -11.21 57.32
C GLN A 53 -16.40 -11.64 57.30
N TRP A 54 -15.43 -10.94 57.94
CA TRP A 54 -15.47 -9.71 58.78
C TRP A 54 -14.12 -8.94 58.87
N LYS A 55 -13.98 -7.97 59.81
CA LYS A 55 -12.91 -6.92 59.93
C LYS A 55 -12.02 -7.06 61.18
N GLU A 56 -10.93 -6.28 61.26
CA GLU A 56 -10.48 -5.58 62.50
C GLU A 56 -9.64 -4.28 62.23
N SER A 57 -9.36 -3.42 63.24
CA SER A 57 -8.67 -2.09 63.15
C SER A 57 -8.43 -1.45 64.56
N SER A 58 -7.80 -0.28 64.88
CA SER A 58 -7.29 0.93 64.17
C SER A 58 -6.42 1.87 65.09
N GLN A 59 -5.66 2.83 64.50
CA GLN A 59 -5.11 4.10 65.13
C GLN A 59 -4.00 3.95 66.23
N PRO A 60 -3.33 5.02 66.78
CA PRO A 60 -3.43 6.52 66.64
C PRO A 60 -2.04 7.23 66.39
N PRO A 61 -1.69 8.51 66.77
CA PRO A 61 -2.40 9.78 67.09
C PRO A 61 -1.89 11.05 66.30
N ARG A 62 -2.10 12.29 66.83
CA ARG A 62 -2.11 13.63 66.17
C ARG A 62 -0.90 14.57 66.44
N GLY A 63 -0.80 15.68 65.65
CA GLY A 63 -0.41 17.04 66.07
C GLY A 63 -0.24 18.00 64.85
N THR A 64 -0.96 19.10 64.58
CA THR A 64 -1.33 20.37 65.28
C THR A 64 -0.25 21.47 65.33
N GLU A 65 -0.33 22.48 64.43
CA GLU A 65 -0.39 23.95 64.71
C GLU A 65 -0.12 24.82 63.44
N LYS A 66 -0.11 26.15 63.57
CA LYS A 66 -0.17 27.16 62.48
C LYS A 66 1.14 27.96 62.34
N LYS A 67 1.54 28.31 61.11
CA LYS A 67 1.68 29.72 60.60
C LYS A 67 2.38 29.82 59.23
N SER A 68 1.97 30.82 58.46
CA SER A 68 2.63 31.40 57.26
C SER A 68 3.84 32.29 57.67
N PRO A 69 4.71 32.81 56.76
CA PRO A 69 4.38 33.29 55.41
C PRO A 69 5.34 32.94 54.24
N GLU A 70 4.75 33.07 53.05
CA GLU A 70 5.28 33.56 51.77
C GLU A 70 6.80 33.75 51.55
N SER A 71 7.30 33.12 50.49
CA SER A 71 8.15 33.80 49.49
C SER A 71 7.71 33.38 48.08
N GLN A 72 7.96 34.22 47.06
CA GLN A 72 7.33 34.12 45.74
C GLN A 72 8.28 33.55 44.67
N VAL A 73 8.00 32.35 44.16
CA VAL A 73 8.39 31.94 42.79
C VAL A 73 7.25 31.07 42.22
N LYS A 74 6.82 31.37 40.98
CA LYS A 74 5.97 30.46 40.20
C LYS A 74 6.86 29.51 39.38
N PRO A 75 6.68 28.18 39.47
CA PRO A 75 6.98 27.28 38.37
C PRO A 75 5.85 27.35 37.34
N ASP A 76 6.18 27.38 36.05
CA ASP A 76 5.15 27.26 35.00
C ASP A 76 4.53 25.86 34.96
N VAL A 77 3.26 25.80 34.55
CA VAL A 77 2.55 24.54 34.38
C VAL A 77 3.03 23.85 33.10
N LEU A 78 4.06 23.00 33.24
CA LEU A 78 4.43 22.06 32.20
C LEU A 78 3.22 21.18 31.82
N PRO A 79 2.96 20.94 30.53
CA PRO A 79 1.81 20.17 30.11
C PRO A 79 1.96 18.69 30.53
N LEU A 80 0.86 18.12 31.04
CA LEU A 80 0.75 16.68 31.35
C LEU A 80 0.84 15.86 30.07
N ALA A 81 2.07 15.53 29.65
CA ALA A 81 2.33 14.59 28.58
C ALA A 81 1.79 13.21 28.99
N CYS A 82 0.66 12.82 28.40
CA CYS A 82 0.11 11.47 28.57
C CYS A 82 1.07 10.47 27.91
N THR A 83 1.89 9.81 28.74
CA THR A 83 2.91 8.85 28.31
C THR A 83 2.25 7.60 27.74
N GLN A 84 2.02 7.61 26.43
CA GLN A 84 1.44 6.47 25.72
C GLN A 84 2.32 5.23 25.92
N THR A 85 1.84 4.27 26.69
CA THR A 85 2.47 2.96 26.82
C THR A 85 2.10 2.11 25.60
N VAL A 86 3.07 1.40 25.03
CA VAL A 86 2.80 0.58 23.84
C VAL A 86 2.38 -0.80 24.31
N ARG A 87 1.09 -1.10 24.21
CA ARG A 87 0.57 -2.44 24.50
C ARG A 87 0.94 -3.39 23.37
N ILE A 88 1.87 -4.31 23.65
CA ILE A 88 2.21 -5.44 22.77
C ILE A 88 1.43 -6.69 23.18
N LYS A 89 1.13 -7.55 22.21
CA LYS A 89 0.36 -8.78 22.36
C LYS A 89 1.14 -10.00 21.86
N ASN A 90 1.00 -11.11 22.57
CA ASN A 90 1.30 -12.44 22.07
C ASN A 90 0.06 -13.02 21.38
N TRP A 91 0.16 -13.32 20.10
CA TRP A 91 -0.96 -13.86 19.31
C TRP A 91 -1.16 -15.37 19.48
N GLY A 92 -0.21 -16.10 20.06
CA GLY A 92 -0.29 -17.53 20.30
C GLY A 92 -1.00 -17.88 21.61
N ASN A 93 -0.75 -17.14 22.69
CA ASN A 93 -1.36 -17.39 24.01
C ASN A 93 -2.21 -16.23 24.56
N GLY A 94 -2.36 -15.13 23.81
CA GLY A 94 -3.19 -13.99 24.19
C GLY A 94 -2.62 -13.06 25.26
N MET A 95 -1.46 -13.36 25.85
CA MET A 95 -0.82 -12.48 26.84
C MET A 95 -0.55 -11.10 26.25
N SER A 96 -0.64 -10.05 27.06
CA SER A 96 -0.25 -8.69 26.67
C SER A 96 0.65 -8.05 27.71
N PHE A 97 1.63 -7.29 27.24
CA PHE A 97 2.51 -6.46 28.06
C PHE A 97 2.34 -5.01 27.64
N GLN A 98 2.68 -4.08 28.54
CA GLN A 98 2.87 -2.67 28.17
C GLN A 98 4.36 -2.39 28.19
N ASP A 99 4.93 -1.98 27.06
CA ASP A 99 6.28 -1.43 27.05
C ASP A 99 6.23 0.04 27.48
N THR A 100 6.99 0.34 28.53
CA THR A 100 7.28 1.69 29.04
C THR A 100 8.75 2.06 28.87
N LEU A 101 9.62 1.08 28.59
CA LEU A 101 11.08 1.25 28.50
C LEU A 101 11.53 1.94 27.20
N HIS A 102 10.75 1.84 26.12
CA HIS A 102 11.01 2.53 24.85
C HIS A 102 11.02 4.07 24.98
N HIS A 103 10.39 4.63 26.03
CA HIS A 103 10.51 6.06 26.36
C HIS A 103 11.94 6.47 26.77
N LYS A 104 12.81 5.51 27.12
CA LYS A 104 14.25 5.72 27.39
C LYS A 104 15.14 5.45 26.17
N ALA A 105 14.58 5.34 24.96
CA ALA A 105 15.37 5.06 23.77
C ALA A 105 16.14 6.29 23.28
N LYS A 106 17.48 6.21 23.22
CA LYS A 106 18.32 7.18 22.49
C LYS A 106 17.91 7.27 21.01
N ARG A 107 17.35 6.19 20.45
CA ARG A 107 16.83 6.17 19.08
C ARG A 107 15.73 5.14 18.88
N ASN A 108 14.59 5.58 18.38
CA ASN A 108 13.58 4.69 17.79
C ASN A 108 13.97 4.32 16.36
N LEU A 109 13.89 3.03 16.00
CA LEU A 109 14.13 2.52 14.64
C LEU A 109 12.85 2.60 13.79
N SER A 110 12.07 3.65 14.01
CA SER A 110 10.64 3.71 13.67
C SER A 110 10.38 3.82 12.17
N CYS A 111 9.24 3.26 11.78
CA CYS A 111 8.68 3.41 10.45
C CYS A 111 8.27 4.87 10.21
N LYS A 112 8.67 5.44 9.07
CA LYS A 112 8.22 6.77 8.64
C LYS A 112 6.76 6.68 8.19
N SER A 113 6.04 7.81 8.22
CA SER A 113 4.63 7.93 7.82
C SER A 113 4.27 7.46 6.40
N LYS A 114 5.26 7.16 5.55
CA LYS A 114 5.09 6.61 4.19
C LYS A 114 5.89 5.31 3.93
N SER A 115 6.63 4.77 4.90
CA SER A 115 7.55 3.64 4.65
C SER A 115 8.02 2.96 5.95
N CYS A 116 7.83 1.65 6.07
CA CYS A 116 8.35 0.92 7.24
C CYS A 116 9.84 0.60 7.11
N GLN A 117 10.60 0.91 8.17
CA GLN A 117 12.04 0.61 8.26
C GLN A 117 12.33 -0.62 9.12
N GLY A 118 11.38 -1.05 9.96
CA GLY A 118 11.43 -2.28 10.77
C GLY A 118 11.31 -3.60 9.97
N ALA A 119 11.62 -3.58 8.68
CA ALA A 119 11.74 -4.75 7.80
C ALA A 119 13.12 -4.81 7.09
N ILE A 120 14.05 -3.91 7.44
CA ILE A 120 15.37 -3.81 6.80
C ILE A 120 16.40 -4.61 7.63
N MET A 121 16.83 -5.75 7.10
CA MET A 121 17.82 -6.63 7.75
C MET A 121 19.09 -5.91 8.18
N ASN A 122 19.63 -4.99 7.39
CA ASN A 122 20.81 -4.18 7.73
C ASN A 122 20.49 -2.68 7.67
N ALA A 123 19.71 -2.19 8.65
CA ALA A 123 19.33 -0.80 8.74
C ALA A 123 20.54 0.11 9.06
N LYS A 124 20.78 1.14 8.23
CA LYS A 124 21.89 2.10 8.40
C LYS A 124 21.94 2.79 9.78
N SER A 125 20.83 2.82 10.50
CA SER A 125 20.70 3.35 11.86
C SER A 125 21.40 2.52 12.93
N LEU A 126 21.75 1.27 12.64
CA LEU A 126 22.55 0.37 13.50
C LEU A 126 24.05 0.41 13.16
N THR A 127 24.48 1.17 12.14
CA THR A 127 25.88 1.27 11.71
C THR A 127 26.44 2.65 12.03
N ARG A 128 27.63 2.72 12.66
CA ARG A 128 28.40 3.97 12.84
C ARG A 128 29.69 3.96 12.01
N GLY A 129 30.12 5.13 11.55
CA GLY A 129 31.47 5.37 11.04
C GLY A 129 32.35 6.04 12.11
N PRO A 130 33.63 6.34 11.82
CA PRO A 130 34.43 7.26 12.63
C PRO A 130 33.85 8.68 12.59
N LYS A 131 33.95 9.44 13.69
CA LYS A 131 33.70 10.90 13.72
C LYS A 131 35.00 11.64 13.35
N ASP A 132 34.97 12.59 12.41
CA ASP A 132 36.16 13.38 12.01
C ASP A 132 36.76 14.26 13.14
N LYS A 133 35.99 14.48 14.21
CA LYS A 133 36.37 15.22 15.42
C LYS A 133 35.93 14.45 16.67
N PRO A 134 36.59 14.65 17.82
CA PRO A 134 36.09 14.18 19.12
C PRO A 134 34.67 14.69 19.40
N THR A 135 33.92 13.95 20.22
CA THR A 135 32.68 14.40 20.86
C THR A 135 32.98 15.65 21.71
N SER A 136 32.18 16.71 21.64
CA SER A 136 32.41 17.90 22.47
C SER A 136 32.05 17.64 23.95
N PRO A 137 32.66 18.35 24.91
CA PRO A 137 32.26 18.28 26.32
C PRO A 137 30.74 18.42 26.53
N ASP A 138 30.09 19.33 25.80
CA ASP A 138 28.64 19.57 25.89
C ASP A 138 27.79 18.39 25.37
N GLU A 139 28.28 17.61 24.40
CA GLU A 139 27.62 16.38 23.92
C GLU A 139 27.93 15.19 24.86
N LEU A 140 29.13 15.16 25.47
CA LEU A 140 29.64 14.05 26.27
C LEU A 140 29.11 14.07 27.71
N LEU A 141 29.22 15.20 28.41
CA LEU A 141 28.95 15.31 29.84
C LEU A 141 27.52 14.85 30.24
N PRO A 142 26.44 15.20 29.52
CA PRO A 142 25.11 14.70 29.87
C PRO A 142 24.98 13.17 29.74
N GLN A 143 25.65 12.58 28.74
CA GLN A 143 25.62 11.13 28.51
C GLN A 143 26.49 10.37 29.53
N ALA A 144 27.62 10.96 29.93
CA ALA A 144 28.49 10.44 30.98
C ALA A 144 27.74 10.41 32.33
N ILE A 145 27.09 11.51 32.69
CA ILE A 145 26.25 11.61 33.90
C ILE A 145 25.06 10.65 33.83
N GLU A 146 24.36 10.52 32.69
CA GLU A 146 23.29 9.53 32.52
C GLU A 146 23.80 8.10 32.81
N PHE A 147 24.96 7.73 32.27
CA PHE A 147 25.56 6.41 32.49
C PHE A 147 26.01 6.20 33.94
N VAL A 148 26.70 7.16 34.57
CA VAL A 148 27.12 7.06 35.98
C VAL A 148 25.89 6.93 36.88
N ASN A 149 24.83 7.71 36.63
CA ASN A 149 23.55 7.55 37.31
C ASN A 149 22.95 6.15 37.10
N GLN A 150 23.00 5.60 35.89
CA GLN A 150 22.49 4.26 35.58
C GLN A 150 23.26 3.16 36.32
N TYR A 151 24.58 3.30 36.44
CA TYR A 151 25.44 2.41 37.21
C TYR A 151 25.15 2.46 38.72
N TYR A 152 25.16 3.64 39.34
CA TYR A 152 24.92 3.77 40.79
C TYR A 152 23.48 3.40 41.19
N ASN A 153 22.48 3.62 40.33
CA ASN A 153 21.11 3.12 40.55
C ASN A 153 20.94 1.59 40.36
N SER A 154 22.01 0.84 40.08
CA SER A 154 21.96 -0.62 39.96
C SER A 154 22.34 -1.39 41.23
N PHE A 155 22.94 -0.71 42.22
CA PHE A 155 23.20 -1.28 43.54
C PHE A 155 21.90 -1.46 44.34
N LYS A 156 21.90 -2.42 45.27
CA LYS A 156 20.78 -2.62 46.21
C LYS A 156 20.73 -1.54 47.29
N ASP A 157 21.91 -1.06 47.69
CA ASP A 157 22.12 -0.10 48.76
C ASP A 157 22.63 1.22 48.15
N ALA A 158 22.07 2.35 48.59
CA ALA A 158 22.30 3.65 47.96
C ALA A 158 23.67 4.26 48.35
N LYS A 159 24.67 4.07 47.49
CA LYS A 159 26.04 4.62 47.60
C LYS A 159 26.11 6.14 47.28
N ILE A 160 25.34 6.96 47.99
CA ILE A 160 25.13 8.39 47.65
C ILE A 160 26.44 9.20 47.62
N GLU A 161 27.32 9.04 48.61
CA GLU A 161 28.58 9.80 48.69
C GLU A 161 29.55 9.43 47.56
N GLU A 162 29.74 8.12 47.30
CA GLU A 162 30.55 7.63 46.18
C GLU A 162 29.99 8.09 44.83
N HIS A 163 28.66 8.08 44.68
CA HIS A 163 27.97 8.48 43.46
C HIS A 163 28.20 9.97 43.15
N LEU A 164 28.00 10.85 44.13
CA LEU A 164 28.24 12.29 43.96
C LEU A 164 29.72 12.58 43.68
N ALA A 165 30.64 11.95 44.42
CA ALA A 165 32.08 12.10 44.19
C ALA A 165 32.50 11.61 42.79
N ARG A 166 31.91 10.52 42.28
CA ARG A 166 32.19 10.03 40.92
C ARG A 166 31.61 10.94 39.83
N VAL A 167 30.43 11.53 40.05
CA VAL A 167 29.86 12.55 39.13
C VAL A 167 30.74 13.80 39.08
N GLU A 168 31.24 14.29 40.22
CA GLU A 168 32.18 15.42 40.26
C GLU A 168 33.50 15.08 39.54
N ALA A 169 34.07 13.89 39.80
CA ALA A 169 35.29 13.43 39.16
C ALA A 169 35.14 13.34 37.62
N VAL A 170 34.07 12.70 37.12
CA VAL A 170 33.80 12.60 35.67
C VAL A 170 33.57 13.97 35.04
N THR A 171 32.87 14.88 35.72
CA THR A 171 32.67 16.25 35.24
C THR A 171 34.02 16.95 35.06
N LYS A 172 34.88 16.87 36.08
CA LYS A 172 36.22 17.47 36.07
C LYS A 172 37.18 16.82 35.07
N GLU A 173 37.11 15.51 34.86
CA GLU A 173 37.84 14.81 33.78
C GLU A 173 37.48 15.40 32.41
N ILE A 174 36.18 15.58 32.14
CA ILE A 174 35.68 16.11 30.85
C ILE A 174 36.04 17.58 30.67
N GLU A 175 35.89 18.41 31.70
CA GLU A 175 36.27 19.84 31.67
C GLU A 175 37.78 20.04 31.43
N THR A 176 38.63 19.18 31.98
CA THR A 176 40.10 19.35 31.91
C THR A 176 40.76 18.63 30.74
N THR A 177 40.18 17.54 30.22
CA THR A 177 40.78 16.71 29.16
C THR A 177 39.93 16.58 27.89
N GLY A 178 38.66 17.01 27.94
CA GLY A 178 37.69 16.79 26.87
C GLY A 178 37.06 15.39 26.84
N THR A 179 37.44 14.50 27.77
CA THR A 179 36.93 13.11 27.85
C THR A 179 36.93 12.61 29.30
N TYR A 180 36.47 11.38 29.53
CA TYR A 180 36.63 10.68 30.81
C TYR A 180 37.02 9.22 30.56
N GLN A 181 37.44 8.53 31.63
CA GLN A 181 37.72 7.10 31.62
C GLN A 181 36.72 6.34 32.47
N LEU A 182 36.26 5.16 32.01
CA LEU A 182 35.48 4.23 32.84
C LEU A 182 36.38 3.55 33.89
N THR A 183 35.85 3.29 35.09
CA THR A 183 36.46 2.30 36.00
C THR A 183 36.31 0.88 35.43
N GLU A 184 37.01 -0.10 36.02
CA GLU A 184 36.87 -1.51 35.64
C GLU A 184 35.44 -2.02 35.88
N ASP A 185 34.86 -1.76 37.06
CA ASP A 185 33.47 -2.12 37.38
C ASP A 185 32.45 -1.43 36.47
N GLU A 186 32.66 -0.14 36.15
CA GLU A 186 31.82 0.61 35.19
C GLU A 186 31.86 -0.03 33.81
N LEU A 187 33.05 -0.45 33.33
CA LEU A 187 33.20 -1.15 32.06
C LEU A 187 32.51 -2.53 32.06
N ILE A 188 32.70 -3.32 33.13
CA ILE A 188 32.06 -4.64 33.30
C ILE A 188 30.55 -4.48 33.28
N TYR A 189 30.00 -3.53 34.04
CA TYR A 189 28.58 -3.21 34.07
C TYR A 189 28.06 -2.76 32.70
N ALA A 190 28.72 -1.78 32.08
CA ALA A 190 28.31 -1.22 30.79
C ALA A 190 28.22 -2.28 29.70
N THR A 191 29.22 -3.17 29.65
CA THR A 191 29.33 -4.18 28.61
C THR A 191 28.30 -5.29 28.78
N LYS A 192 28.03 -5.70 30.03
CA LYS A 192 26.92 -6.62 30.36
C LYS A 192 25.56 -6.01 30.02
N LEU A 193 25.36 -4.73 30.32
CA LEU A 193 24.12 -4.01 30.00
C LEU A 193 23.93 -3.79 28.50
N ALA A 194 25.01 -3.53 27.73
CA ALA A 194 24.97 -3.47 26.28
C ALA A 194 24.47 -4.77 25.65
N TRP A 195 24.92 -5.94 26.16
CA TRP A 195 24.41 -7.24 25.68
C TRP A 195 22.94 -7.45 26.07
N ARG A 196 22.56 -7.11 27.31
CA ARG A 196 21.16 -7.11 27.79
C ARG A 196 20.24 -6.24 26.91
N ASN A 197 20.77 -5.15 26.35
CA ASN A 197 20.07 -4.22 25.46
C ASN A 197 20.05 -4.64 23.97
N ALA A 198 20.94 -5.53 23.51
CA ALA A 198 21.19 -5.76 22.08
C ALA A 198 20.02 -6.47 21.37
N PRO A 199 19.19 -5.79 20.54
CA PRO A 199 17.86 -6.25 20.12
C PRO A 199 17.85 -7.51 19.25
N ARG A 200 19.01 -7.91 18.70
CA ARG A 200 19.19 -9.04 17.77
C ARG A 200 19.68 -10.34 18.41
N CYS A 201 20.20 -10.29 19.64
CA CYS A 201 20.67 -11.52 20.29
C CYS A 201 19.49 -12.29 20.90
N ILE A 202 19.34 -13.56 20.52
CA ILE A 202 18.35 -14.48 21.11
C ILE A 202 18.84 -15.07 22.45
N GLY A 203 20.16 -15.25 22.61
CA GLY A 203 20.80 -15.87 23.78
C GLY A 203 20.97 -14.97 25.02
N ARG A 204 20.32 -13.80 25.08
CA ARG A 204 20.55 -12.77 26.13
C ARG A 204 20.32 -13.21 27.57
N ILE A 205 19.71 -14.37 27.82
CA ILE A 205 19.44 -14.85 29.18
C ILE A 205 20.70 -14.99 30.06
N GLN A 206 21.88 -15.17 29.45
CA GLN A 206 23.17 -15.26 30.15
C GLN A 206 23.91 -13.91 30.29
N TRP A 207 23.26 -12.76 30.05
CA TRP A 207 23.93 -11.44 30.04
C TRP A 207 24.73 -11.09 31.31
N SER A 208 24.30 -11.58 32.48
CA SER A 208 25.01 -11.40 33.77
C SER A 208 26.34 -12.16 33.82
N ASN A 209 26.45 -13.24 33.06
CA ASN A 209 27.50 -14.26 33.14
C ASN A 209 28.56 -14.07 32.03
N LEU A 210 28.53 -12.94 31.33
CA LEU A 210 29.57 -12.53 30.38
C LEU A 210 30.91 -12.31 31.11
N GLU A 211 31.97 -12.96 30.64
CA GLU A 211 33.34 -12.61 31.02
C GLU A 211 33.77 -11.34 30.29
N VAL A 212 34.39 -10.38 30.98
CA VAL A 212 34.82 -9.10 30.39
C VAL A 212 36.32 -8.94 30.62
N PHE A 213 37.10 -9.11 29.55
CA PHE A 213 38.53 -8.83 29.57
C PHE A 213 38.77 -7.35 29.25
N ASP A 214 39.15 -6.56 30.26
CA ASP A 214 39.69 -5.23 30.02
C ASP A 214 41.05 -5.34 29.30
N ALA A 215 41.16 -4.67 28.15
CA ALA A 215 42.36 -4.57 27.34
C ALA A 215 42.63 -3.11 26.93
N ARG A 216 42.10 -2.13 27.68
CA ARG A 216 42.26 -0.68 27.42
C ARG A 216 43.67 -0.16 27.69
N SER A 217 44.55 -0.98 28.27
CA SER A 217 45.99 -0.74 28.39
C SER A 217 46.81 -1.18 27.17
N CYS A 218 46.18 -1.83 26.19
CA CYS A 218 46.84 -2.30 24.96
C CYS A 218 47.33 -1.12 24.10
N THR A 219 48.55 -1.24 23.54
CA THR A 219 49.19 -0.17 22.75
C THR A 219 49.52 -0.59 21.31
N THR A 220 49.73 -1.89 21.05
CA THR A 220 50.19 -2.44 19.76
C THR A 220 49.23 -3.47 19.18
N ALA A 221 49.25 -3.67 17.86
CA ALA A 221 48.44 -4.70 17.22
C ALA A 221 48.88 -6.13 17.63
N ARG A 222 50.15 -6.30 18.03
CA ARG A 222 50.67 -7.54 18.61
C ARG A 222 50.04 -7.85 19.97
N GLU A 223 49.91 -6.86 20.85
CA GLU A 223 49.19 -7.02 22.13
C GLU A 223 47.71 -7.32 21.90
N MET A 224 47.07 -6.67 20.90
CA MET A 224 45.70 -7.01 20.51
C MET A 224 45.56 -8.48 20.10
N PHE A 225 46.48 -8.99 19.28
CA PHE A 225 46.51 -10.39 18.86
C PHE A 225 46.64 -11.35 20.06
N GLU A 226 47.49 -11.02 21.03
CA GLU A 226 47.68 -11.86 22.22
C GLU A 226 46.48 -11.83 23.17
N HIS A 227 45.83 -10.68 23.34
CA HIS A 227 44.55 -10.59 24.07
C HIS A 227 43.44 -11.39 23.34
N ILE A 228 43.38 -11.33 22.00
CA ILE A 228 42.47 -12.15 21.19
C ILE A 228 42.77 -13.65 21.35
N CYS A 229 44.03 -14.07 21.40
CA CYS A 229 44.39 -15.47 21.63
C CYS A 229 43.99 -15.96 23.04
N ARG A 230 44.06 -15.09 24.06
CA ARG A 230 43.52 -15.36 25.41
C ARG A 230 42.00 -15.51 25.37
N HIS A 231 41.29 -14.62 24.68
CA HIS A 231 39.85 -14.68 24.45
C HIS A 231 39.44 -16.00 23.78
N LEU A 232 40.03 -16.35 22.63
CA LEU A 232 39.72 -17.59 21.90
C LEU A 232 39.90 -18.83 22.78
N ARG A 233 41.00 -18.89 23.56
CA ARG A 233 41.29 -20.02 24.46
C ARG A 233 40.27 -20.12 25.60
N TYR A 234 39.94 -19.01 26.28
CA TYR A 234 38.95 -18.98 27.36
C TYR A 234 37.54 -19.31 26.86
N ALA A 235 37.14 -18.72 25.73
CA ALA A 235 35.79 -18.83 25.21
C ALA A 235 35.50 -20.20 24.58
N THR A 236 36.49 -20.81 23.91
CA THR A 236 36.33 -22.14 23.28
C THR A 236 36.28 -23.27 24.31
N ASN A 237 37.08 -23.22 25.39
CA ASN A 237 36.97 -24.09 26.57
C ASN A 237 36.69 -25.58 26.24
N ASN A 238 37.48 -26.15 25.33
CA ASN A 238 37.38 -27.53 24.84
C ASN A 238 35.98 -27.93 24.32
N GLY A 239 35.26 -26.99 23.70
CA GLY A 239 33.91 -27.18 23.14
C GLY A 239 32.79 -26.66 24.04
N ASN A 240 33.01 -26.56 25.36
CA ASN A 240 32.02 -26.04 26.30
C ASN A 240 32.02 -24.50 26.32
N ILE A 241 31.42 -23.89 25.30
CA ILE A 241 31.57 -22.47 24.96
C ILE A 241 31.15 -21.54 26.10
N ARG A 242 32.06 -20.64 26.50
CA ARG A 242 31.81 -19.56 27.48
C ARG A 242 31.57 -18.25 26.74
N SER A 243 30.62 -17.43 27.21
CA SER A 243 30.41 -16.08 26.66
C SER A 243 31.45 -15.11 27.21
N ALA A 244 32.26 -14.53 26.33
CA ALA A 244 33.29 -13.55 26.67
C ALA A 244 33.25 -12.34 25.75
N ILE A 245 33.83 -11.24 26.22
CA ILE A 245 34.17 -10.06 25.43
C ILE A 245 35.54 -9.54 25.84
N THR A 246 36.27 -8.95 24.90
CA THR A 246 37.50 -8.21 25.18
C THR A 246 37.34 -6.78 24.71
N VAL A 247 37.61 -5.79 25.56
CA VAL A 247 37.44 -4.37 25.24
C VAL A 247 38.80 -3.70 25.13
N PHE A 248 39.17 -3.33 23.91
CA PHE A 248 40.36 -2.55 23.58
C PHE A 248 40.16 -1.04 23.85
N PRO A 249 41.21 -0.20 23.76
CA PRO A 249 41.11 1.21 24.15
C PRO A 249 40.00 2.00 23.46
N GLN A 250 39.48 3.02 24.15
CA GLN A 250 38.43 3.89 23.62
C GLN A 250 38.96 4.78 22.49
N ARG A 251 38.06 5.15 21.58
CA ARG A 251 38.27 6.15 20.54
C ARG A 251 38.58 7.50 21.17
N THR A 252 39.72 8.08 20.83
CA THR A 252 40.09 9.47 21.17
C THR A 252 39.72 10.44 20.06
N ASP A 253 39.97 10.07 18.81
CA ASP A 253 39.49 10.74 17.60
C ASP A 253 39.18 9.72 16.48
N GLY A 254 38.64 10.15 15.34
CA GLY A 254 38.33 9.25 14.22
C GLY A 254 39.52 8.67 13.44
N LYS A 255 40.75 8.82 13.94
CA LYS A 255 41.99 8.35 13.28
C LYS A 255 42.72 7.30 14.13
N HIS A 256 42.75 7.48 15.44
CA HIS A 256 43.52 6.66 16.39
C HIS A 256 42.77 5.42 16.92
N ASP A 257 41.84 4.87 16.12
CA ASP A 257 41.06 3.68 16.51
C ASP A 257 41.92 2.44 16.77
N PHE A 258 41.47 1.59 17.69
CA PHE A 258 41.87 0.19 17.83
C PHE A 258 40.76 -0.70 17.25
N ARG A 259 41.05 -1.46 16.19
CA ARG A 259 40.04 -2.22 15.42
C ARG A 259 40.52 -3.62 15.05
N VAL A 260 39.60 -4.59 15.16
CA VAL A 260 39.66 -5.83 14.39
C VAL A 260 38.95 -5.55 13.06
N TRP A 261 39.62 -5.77 11.93
CA TRP A 261 39.00 -5.54 10.61
C TRP A 261 38.09 -6.71 10.18
N ASN A 262 38.32 -7.91 10.71
CA ASN A 262 37.51 -9.11 10.48
C ASN A 262 36.09 -8.94 11.06
N ALA A 263 35.07 -9.44 10.36
CA ALA A 263 33.70 -9.46 10.86
C ALA A 263 33.50 -10.38 12.08
N GLN A 264 34.24 -11.50 12.11
CA GLN A 264 34.35 -12.43 13.23
C GLN A 264 35.84 -12.78 13.42
N LEU A 265 36.26 -13.16 14.64
CA LEU A 265 37.65 -13.53 14.92
C LEU A 265 38.10 -14.72 14.07
N ILE A 266 37.32 -15.81 14.09
CA ILE A 266 37.50 -16.96 13.21
C ILE A 266 36.50 -16.81 12.06
N ARG A 267 36.94 -16.96 10.81
CA ARG A 267 36.08 -17.00 9.63
C ARG A 267 36.77 -17.71 8.47
N TYR A 268 36.00 -18.39 7.63
CA TYR A 268 36.53 -18.99 6.40
C TYR A 268 36.71 -17.99 5.26
N ALA A 269 37.72 -18.25 4.44
CA ALA A 269 38.07 -17.52 3.24
C ALA A 269 37.08 -17.76 2.09
N GLY A 270 37.06 -16.85 1.13
CA GLY A 270 36.32 -16.98 -0.13
C GLY A 270 37.20 -16.58 -1.30
N TYR A 271 37.47 -17.50 -2.21
CA TYR A 271 38.34 -17.30 -3.37
C TYR A 271 37.51 -17.20 -4.64
N GLN A 272 37.56 -16.05 -5.32
CA GLN A 272 37.05 -15.95 -6.68
C GLN A 272 38.06 -16.57 -7.65
N MET A 273 37.68 -17.68 -8.27
CA MET A 273 38.53 -18.46 -9.16
C MET A 273 38.60 -17.84 -10.57
N PRO A 274 39.61 -18.17 -11.41
CA PRO A 274 39.79 -17.56 -12.73
C PRO A 274 38.64 -17.81 -13.72
N ASP A 275 37.83 -18.84 -13.51
CA ASP A 275 36.63 -19.18 -14.28
C ASP A 275 35.37 -18.43 -13.81
N GLY A 276 35.48 -17.66 -12.72
CA GLY A 276 34.37 -16.93 -12.09
C GLY A 276 33.63 -17.71 -11.02
N THR A 277 33.98 -18.97 -10.74
CA THR A 277 33.44 -19.72 -9.59
C THR A 277 33.99 -19.20 -8.26
N ILE A 278 33.41 -19.64 -7.14
CA ILE A 278 33.88 -19.29 -5.79
C ILE A 278 34.17 -20.56 -4.99
N THR A 279 35.37 -20.64 -4.43
CA THR A 279 35.77 -21.68 -3.48
C THR A 279 35.78 -21.10 -2.06
N GLY A 280 35.09 -21.74 -1.12
CA GLY A 280 34.95 -21.27 0.26
C GLY A 280 33.68 -20.47 0.51
N ASP A 281 33.72 -19.45 1.38
CA ASP A 281 32.58 -18.58 1.75
C ASP A 281 32.49 -17.35 0.81
N PRO A 282 31.48 -17.26 -0.08
CA PRO A 282 31.27 -16.08 -0.94
C PRO A 282 31.16 -14.75 -0.18
N ALA A 283 30.62 -14.74 1.03
CA ALA A 283 30.51 -13.53 1.84
C ALA A 283 31.84 -13.09 2.49
N SER A 284 32.94 -13.81 2.23
CA SER A 284 34.30 -13.46 2.63
C SER A 284 35.17 -12.95 1.49
N VAL A 285 34.70 -12.95 0.22
CA VAL A 285 35.57 -12.70 -0.95
C VAL A 285 36.27 -11.35 -0.94
N GLU A 286 35.57 -10.25 -0.64
CA GLU A 286 36.20 -8.90 -0.56
C GLU A 286 37.32 -8.87 0.50
N PHE A 287 37.07 -9.46 1.67
CA PHE A 287 38.02 -9.49 2.79
C PHE A 287 39.17 -10.48 2.55
N THR A 288 38.91 -11.58 1.83
CA THR A 288 39.93 -12.58 1.49
C THR A 288 40.93 -12.00 0.51
N GLN A 289 40.46 -11.29 -0.53
CA GLN A 289 41.35 -10.57 -1.44
C GLN A 289 42.14 -9.47 -0.71
N LEU A 290 41.52 -8.77 0.24
CA LEU A 290 42.21 -7.79 1.08
C LEU A 290 43.37 -8.42 1.89
N CYS A 291 43.16 -9.59 2.51
CA CYS A 291 44.25 -10.31 3.20
C CYS A 291 45.39 -10.68 2.24
N ILE A 292 45.06 -11.16 1.03
CA ILE A 292 46.05 -11.52 -0.01
C ILE A 292 46.84 -10.28 -0.45
N ASP A 293 46.15 -9.16 -0.72
CA ASP A 293 46.77 -7.89 -1.12
C ASP A 293 47.72 -7.32 -0.04
N LEU A 294 47.44 -7.63 1.23
CA LEU A 294 48.30 -7.27 2.38
C LEU A 294 49.46 -8.25 2.62
N GLY A 295 49.58 -9.32 1.82
CA GLY A 295 50.70 -10.26 1.84
C GLY A 295 50.40 -11.65 2.40
N TRP A 296 49.14 -11.97 2.74
CA TRP A 296 48.76 -13.33 3.14
C TRP A 296 48.91 -14.34 2.01
N LYS A 297 49.25 -15.59 2.34
CA LYS A 297 49.49 -16.68 1.39
C LYS A 297 48.41 -17.76 1.55
N PRO A 298 47.32 -17.70 0.75
CA PRO A 298 46.22 -18.65 0.87
C PRO A 298 46.61 -20.06 0.39
N LYS A 299 45.88 -21.08 0.87
CA LYS A 299 46.02 -22.47 0.40
C LYS A 299 44.98 -22.83 -0.66
N TYR A 300 43.98 -21.95 -0.86
CA TYR A 300 42.81 -22.11 -1.74
C TYR A 300 41.86 -23.24 -1.29
N GLY A 301 41.89 -23.59 0.01
CA GLY A 301 41.00 -24.55 0.63
C GLY A 301 39.60 -23.99 0.92
N ARG A 302 38.57 -24.83 0.75
CA ARG A 302 37.14 -24.48 1.01
C ARG A 302 36.85 -24.02 2.45
N PHE A 303 37.74 -24.35 3.39
CA PHE A 303 37.65 -24.00 4.80
C PHE A 303 38.98 -23.42 5.33
N ASP A 304 39.74 -22.73 4.46
CA ASP A 304 40.90 -21.95 4.91
C ASP A 304 40.43 -20.83 5.86
N VAL A 305 41.02 -20.71 7.04
CA VAL A 305 40.73 -19.61 7.98
C VAL A 305 41.51 -18.36 7.56
N VAL A 306 40.83 -17.22 7.46
CA VAL A 306 41.51 -15.94 7.18
C VAL A 306 42.30 -15.44 8.39
N PRO A 307 43.46 -14.79 8.20
CA PRO A 307 44.21 -14.18 9.29
C PRO A 307 43.43 -13.03 9.93
N LEU A 308 43.77 -12.71 11.18
CA LEU A 308 43.35 -11.50 11.85
C LEU A 308 44.08 -10.30 11.25
N VAL A 309 43.32 -9.33 10.76
CA VAL A 309 43.82 -8.02 10.30
C VAL A 309 43.53 -7.03 11.42
N LEU A 310 44.59 -6.61 12.14
CA LEU A 310 44.49 -5.83 13.37
C LEU A 310 45.11 -4.44 13.21
N GLN A 311 44.41 -3.42 13.70
CA GLN A 311 44.83 -2.03 13.72
C GLN A 311 44.84 -1.54 15.17
N ALA A 312 45.98 -1.03 15.63
CA ALA A 312 46.11 -0.37 16.93
C ALA A 312 46.46 1.11 16.73
N ASN A 313 45.90 1.99 17.57
CA ASN A 313 46.23 3.42 17.62
C ASN A 313 46.39 4.11 16.24
N GLY A 314 45.48 3.85 15.30
CA GLY A 314 45.50 4.44 13.96
C GLY A 314 46.63 4.01 13.01
N GLN A 315 47.44 3.01 13.39
CA GLN A 315 48.52 2.51 12.54
C GLN A 315 48.00 1.69 11.36
N ASP A 316 48.83 1.52 10.32
CA ASP A 316 48.52 0.62 9.20
C ASP A 316 48.45 -0.83 9.70
N PRO A 317 47.42 -1.60 9.31
CA PRO A 317 47.10 -2.87 9.95
C PRO A 317 48.19 -3.92 9.81
N GLU A 318 48.24 -4.85 10.75
CA GLU A 318 49.12 -6.02 10.75
C GLU A 318 48.32 -7.32 10.55
N LEU A 319 48.95 -8.31 9.91
CA LEU A 319 48.39 -9.63 9.66
C LEU A 319 48.90 -10.63 10.71
N PHE A 320 47.99 -11.34 11.36
CA PHE A 320 48.33 -12.43 12.29
C PHE A 320 47.53 -13.68 11.96
N GLU A 321 48.21 -14.78 11.63
CA GLU A 321 47.56 -16.09 11.51
C GLU A 321 47.20 -16.62 12.91
N ILE A 322 45.99 -17.15 13.05
CA ILE A 322 45.52 -17.73 14.32
C ILE A 322 46.23 -19.07 14.54
N PRO A 323 46.80 -19.35 15.73
CA PRO A 323 47.37 -20.65 16.05
C PRO A 323 46.32 -21.77 15.85
N PRO A 324 46.60 -22.85 15.10
CA PRO A 324 45.60 -23.87 14.80
C PRO A 324 44.99 -24.55 16.03
N ASP A 325 45.71 -24.61 17.16
CA ASP A 325 45.20 -25.11 18.46
C ASP A 325 44.05 -24.25 19.04
N LEU A 326 43.88 -23.02 18.56
CA LEU A 326 42.80 -22.11 18.96
C LEU A 326 41.59 -22.15 18.01
N VAL A 327 41.64 -22.94 16.94
CA VAL A 327 40.53 -23.11 15.98
C VAL A 327 39.95 -24.51 16.12
N LEU A 328 38.97 -24.67 17.00
CA LEU A 328 38.18 -25.90 17.10
C LEU A 328 37.18 -25.98 15.93
N GLU A 329 37.46 -26.83 14.95
CA GLU A 329 36.52 -27.19 13.88
C GLU A 329 35.69 -28.43 14.25
N VAL A 330 34.39 -28.40 13.92
CA VAL A 330 33.49 -29.55 13.97
C VAL A 330 33.25 -30.05 12.54
N PRO A 331 33.67 -31.27 12.17
CA PRO A 331 33.30 -31.88 10.89
C PRO A 331 31.83 -32.33 10.93
N MET A 332 31.14 -32.25 9.80
CA MET A 332 29.70 -32.50 9.71
C MET A 332 29.39 -33.92 9.22
N GLU A 333 28.45 -34.55 9.89
CA GLU A 333 27.90 -35.87 9.57
C GLU A 333 26.40 -35.91 9.90
N HIS A 334 25.67 -36.87 9.33
CA HIS A 334 24.23 -37.01 9.54
C HIS A 334 23.90 -38.40 10.11
N PRO A 335 23.10 -38.51 11.20
CA PRO A 335 22.86 -39.78 11.91
C PRO A 335 22.10 -40.85 11.10
N LYS A 336 21.67 -40.52 9.88
CA LYS A 336 20.91 -41.39 8.96
C LYS A 336 21.52 -41.47 7.56
N TYR A 337 22.44 -40.56 7.20
CA TYR A 337 23.02 -40.50 5.84
C TYR A 337 24.54 -40.47 5.93
N GLU A 338 25.16 -41.64 5.81
CA GLU A 338 26.63 -41.81 5.87
C GLU A 338 27.33 -40.94 4.80
N TRP A 339 26.73 -40.86 3.60
CA TRP A 339 27.21 -40.02 2.49
C TRP A 339 27.32 -38.52 2.82
N PHE A 340 26.73 -38.04 3.93
CA PHE A 340 26.84 -36.63 4.31
C PHE A 340 28.28 -36.24 4.66
N GLN A 341 29.10 -37.19 5.15
CA GLN A 341 30.52 -36.97 5.39
C GLN A 341 31.30 -36.70 4.09
N GLU A 342 30.87 -37.24 2.94
CA GLU A 342 31.47 -36.98 1.62
C GLU A 342 31.32 -35.53 1.15
N LEU A 343 30.45 -34.74 1.80
CA LEU A 343 30.33 -33.31 1.52
C LEU A 343 31.50 -32.50 2.11
N GLU A 344 32.36 -33.13 2.94
CA GLU A 344 33.53 -32.56 3.62
C GLU A 344 33.27 -31.26 4.40
N LEU A 345 32.01 -31.04 4.78
CA LEU A 345 31.56 -29.85 5.48
C LEU A 345 32.13 -29.82 6.90
N ARG A 346 32.46 -28.62 7.36
CA ARG A 346 32.89 -28.35 8.74
C ARG A 346 32.51 -26.94 9.14
N TRP A 347 32.51 -26.67 10.44
CA TRP A 347 32.34 -25.31 10.95
C TRP A 347 33.12 -25.07 12.24
N TYR A 348 33.63 -23.85 12.44
CA TYR A 348 34.34 -23.47 13.67
C TYR A 348 33.37 -23.30 14.84
N ALA A 349 33.76 -23.76 16.02
CA ALA A 349 32.91 -23.85 17.20
C ALA A 349 32.46 -22.50 17.79
N LEU A 350 33.24 -21.43 17.59
CA LEU A 350 33.13 -20.17 18.34
C LEU A 350 32.62 -18.99 17.47
N PRO A 351 31.36 -18.51 17.65
CA PRO A 351 30.82 -17.35 16.94
C PRO A 351 31.26 -16.03 17.61
N ALA A 352 32.55 -15.69 17.49
CA ALA A 352 33.12 -14.47 18.07
C ALA A 352 33.05 -13.29 17.07
N VAL A 353 32.03 -12.45 17.18
CA VAL A 353 31.80 -11.27 16.33
C VAL A 353 32.73 -10.13 16.75
N ALA A 354 33.41 -9.50 15.78
CA ALA A 354 34.49 -8.54 16.04
C ALA A 354 34.34 -7.15 15.40
N ASN A 355 33.37 -6.96 14.48
CA ASN A 355 33.11 -5.66 13.83
C ASN A 355 32.07 -4.77 14.57
N MET A 356 31.82 -5.03 15.86
CA MET A 356 30.92 -4.23 16.69
C MET A 356 31.67 -3.14 17.46
N LEU A 357 30.98 -2.05 17.73
CA LEU A 357 31.41 -0.84 18.44
C LEU A 357 30.56 -0.71 19.70
N LEU A 358 31.17 -0.78 20.87
CA LEU A 358 30.47 -0.53 22.14
C LEU A 358 30.38 0.99 22.36
N GLU A 359 29.17 1.48 22.66
CA GLU A 359 28.93 2.86 23.11
C GLU A 359 28.51 2.87 24.58
N VAL A 360 29.20 3.67 25.40
CA VAL A 360 28.95 3.83 26.85
C VAL A 360 29.02 5.30 27.20
N GLY A 361 27.91 5.91 27.60
CA GLY A 361 27.91 7.30 28.09
C GLY A 361 28.48 8.34 27.11
N GLY A 362 28.40 8.07 25.80
CA GLY A 362 29.01 8.92 24.76
C GLY A 362 30.46 8.56 24.39
N LEU A 363 31.14 7.70 25.16
CA LEU A 363 32.40 7.05 24.78
C LEU A 363 32.14 5.94 23.75
N GLU A 364 33.12 5.69 22.87
CA GLU A 364 33.06 4.68 21.83
C GLU A 364 34.30 3.76 21.88
N PHE A 365 34.11 2.44 21.85
CA PHE A 365 35.18 1.44 21.89
C PHE A 365 35.15 0.60 20.61
N PRO A 366 36.05 0.87 19.62
CA PRO A 366 35.98 0.24 18.28
C PRO A 366 36.53 -1.19 18.20
N GLY A 367 37.15 -1.70 19.26
CA GLY A 367 37.66 -3.06 19.36
C GLY A 367 36.95 -3.82 20.48
N CYS A 368 35.82 -4.44 20.17
CA CYS A 368 35.02 -5.21 21.13
C CYS A 368 34.63 -6.61 20.64
N PRO A 369 35.59 -7.50 20.34
CA PRO A 369 35.27 -8.89 19.99
C PRO A 369 34.51 -9.60 21.12
N PHE A 370 33.32 -10.10 20.79
CA PHE A 370 32.32 -10.70 21.68
C PHE A 370 31.85 -12.05 21.13
N ASN A 371 31.63 -13.05 21.99
CA ASN A 371 31.04 -14.32 21.58
C ASN A 371 29.84 -14.76 22.44
N GLY A 372 28.92 -15.48 21.80
CA GLY A 372 28.02 -16.44 22.44
C GLY A 372 28.35 -17.86 22.00
N TRP A 373 27.33 -18.71 21.91
CA TRP A 373 27.35 -20.01 21.22
C TRP A 373 26.36 -19.98 20.04
N TYR A 374 26.45 -20.96 19.13
CA TYR A 374 25.59 -21.01 17.94
C TYR A 374 24.15 -21.43 18.26
N MET A 375 23.20 -20.83 17.53
CA MET A 375 21.91 -21.46 17.25
C MET A 375 22.05 -22.29 15.96
N GLY A 376 21.61 -23.55 15.95
CA GLY A 376 21.86 -24.50 14.86
C GLY A 376 21.47 -24.01 13.47
N THR A 377 20.39 -23.22 13.37
CA THR A 377 19.89 -22.67 12.11
C THR A 377 20.76 -21.55 11.52
N GLU A 378 21.66 -20.94 12.30
CA GLU A 378 22.62 -19.99 11.72
C GLU A 378 23.57 -20.75 10.80
N ILE A 379 24.22 -21.82 11.30
CA ILE A 379 25.09 -22.68 10.48
C ILE A 379 24.27 -23.44 9.42
N GLY A 380 23.24 -24.17 9.85
CA GLY A 380 22.50 -25.09 8.98
C GLY A 380 21.70 -24.39 7.88
N VAL A 381 21.21 -23.17 8.12
CA VAL A 381 20.40 -22.42 7.14
C VAL A 381 21.20 -21.27 6.54
N ARG A 382 21.67 -20.31 7.36
CA ARG A 382 22.29 -19.07 6.84
C ARG A 382 23.71 -19.27 6.32
N ASP A 383 24.51 -20.17 6.88
CA ASP A 383 25.85 -20.44 6.37
C ASP A 383 25.82 -21.50 5.24
N PHE A 384 25.17 -22.64 5.46
CA PHE A 384 25.18 -23.75 4.51
C PHE A 384 24.15 -23.68 3.37
N CYS A 385 22.91 -23.23 3.62
CA CYS A 385 21.83 -23.31 2.62
C CYS A 385 21.59 -22.03 1.82
N ASP A 386 21.93 -20.85 2.34
CA ASP A 386 21.73 -19.58 1.64
C ASP A 386 22.44 -19.55 0.28
N VAL A 387 21.72 -19.09 -0.76
CA VAL A 387 22.23 -18.97 -2.14
C VAL A 387 23.41 -18.02 -2.30
N GLN A 388 23.61 -17.13 -1.33
CA GLN A 388 24.71 -16.17 -1.25
C GLN A 388 25.90 -16.68 -0.40
N ARG A 389 25.87 -17.94 0.02
CA ARG A 389 26.85 -18.61 0.89
C ARG A 389 27.20 -19.97 0.27
N TYR A 390 27.27 -21.07 1.04
CA TYR A 390 27.70 -22.37 0.51
C TYR A 390 26.65 -23.08 -0.36
N ASN A 391 25.38 -22.65 -0.35
CA ASN A 391 24.29 -23.09 -1.25
C ASN A 391 24.15 -24.62 -1.44
N ILE A 392 24.40 -25.43 -0.40
CA ILE A 392 24.47 -26.91 -0.53
C ILE A 392 23.10 -27.58 -0.74
N LEU A 393 22.02 -26.82 -0.62
CA LEU A 393 20.66 -27.32 -0.44
C LEU A 393 20.19 -28.24 -1.58
N GLU A 394 20.57 -27.94 -2.83
CA GLU A 394 20.19 -28.77 -3.98
C GLU A 394 20.98 -30.09 -4.04
N GLU A 395 22.28 -30.07 -3.73
CA GLU A 395 23.11 -31.28 -3.72
C GLU A 395 22.63 -32.27 -2.66
N VAL A 396 22.33 -31.76 -1.45
CA VAL A 396 21.71 -32.57 -0.38
C VAL A 396 20.34 -33.09 -0.83
N GLY A 397 19.51 -32.26 -1.45
CA GLY A 397 18.20 -32.67 -1.97
C GLY A 397 18.29 -33.81 -3.00
N ARG A 398 19.27 -33.74 -3.91
CA ARG A 398 19.55 -34.80 -4.90
C ARG A 398 20.04 -36.09 -4.23
N ARG A 399 21.01 -36.01 -3.31
CA ARG A 399 21.53 -37.17 -2.56
C ARG A 399 20.51 -37.83 -1.64
N MET A 400 19.51 -37.08 -1.17
CA MET A 400 18.32 -37.60 -0.48
C MET A 400 17.28 -38.24 -1.41
N GLY A 401 17.46 -38.19 -2.74
CA GLY A 401 16.50 -38.72 -3.71
C GLY A 401 15.23 -37.87 -3.88
N LEU A 402 15.29 -36.55 -3.64
CA LEU A 402 14.14 -35.65 -3.76
C LEU A 402 14.01 -35.05 -5.16
N GLU A 403 12.79 -34.74 -5.58
CA GLU A 403 12.50 -34.07 -6.87
C GLU A 403 12.91 -32.58 -6.85
N THR A 404 14.20 -32.27 -6.97
CA THR A 404 14.72 -30.89 -6.84
C THR A 404 14.25 -29.93 -7.94
N HIS A 405 13.80 -30.44 -9.08
CA HIS A 405 13.23 -29.62 -10.16
C HIS A 405 11.78 -29.16 -9.89
N LYS A 406 11.07 -29.74 -8.91
CA LYS A 406 9.65 -29.49 -8.65
C LYS A 406 9.45 -28.88 -7.27
N LEU A 407 9.28 -27.56 -7.19
CA LEU A 407 9.12 -26.86 -5.89
C LEU A 407 7.95 -27.40 -5.03
N ALA A 408 6.88 -27.89 -5.66
CA ALA A 408 5.74 -28.50 -4.98
C ALA A 408 6.04 -29.82 -4.24
N SER A 409 7.22 -30.43 -4.40
CA SER A 409 7.64 -31.62 -3.63
C SER A 409 8.11 -31.29 -2.20
N LEU A 410 8.23 -30.00 -1.86
CA LEU A 410 8.80 -29.48 -0.60
C LEU A 410 10.23 -29.99 -0.35
N TRP A 411 10.99 -30.22 -1.42
CA TRP A 411 12.35 -30.76 -1.31
C TRP A 411 13.30 -29.85 -0.54
N LYS A 412 13.13 -28.52 -0.67
CA LYS A 412 13.93 -27.52 0.05
C LYS A 412 13.70 -27.61 1.55
N ASP A 413 12.44 -27.68 1.95
CA ASP A 413 11.97 -27.78 3.33
C ASP A 413 12.45 -29.08 4.00
N ARG A 414 12.49 -30.19 3.24
CA ARG A 414 13.06 -31.47 3.70
C ARG A 414 14.58 -31.40 3.82
N ALA A 415 15.28 -30.92 2.79
CA ALA A 415 16.74 -30.89 2.79
C ALA A 415 17.32 -29.94 3.86
N VAL A 416 16.71 -28.76 4.08
CA VAL A 416 17.17 -27.81 5.10
C VAL A 416 17.01 -28.36 6.53
N VAL A 417 15.96 -29.15 6.77
CA VAL A 417 15.76 -29.83 8.06
C VAL A 417 16.86 -30.85 8.32
N GLU A 418 17.15 -31.75 7.37
CA GLU A 418 18.19 -32.77 7.56
C GLU A 418 19.61 -32.15 7.64
N ILE A 419 19.88 -31.04 6.94
CA ILE A 419 21.13 -30.27 7.11
C ILE A 419 21.25 -29.69 8.52
N ASN A 420 20.16 -29.12 9.06
CA ASN A 420 20.15 -28.62 10.43
C ASN A 420 20.25 -29.77 11.47
N VAL A 421 19.71 -30.96 11.17
CA VAL A 421 19.94 -32.17 11.97
C VAL A 421 21.40 -32.59 11.93
N ALA A 422 22.07 -32.57 10.77
CA ALA A 422 23.50 -32.88 10.66
C ALA A 422 24.34 -31.94 11.54
N VAL A 423 24.09 -30.62 11.48
CA VAL A 423 24.77 -29.63 12.31
C VAL A 423 24.59 -29.92 13.81
N LEU A 424 23.34 -30.09 14.27
CA LEU A 424 23.07 -30.33 15.70
C LEU A 424 23.68 -31.65 16.18
N HIS A 425 23.56 -32.72 15.39
CA HIS A 425 24.14 -34.03 15.71
C HIS A 425 25.68 -33.96 15.79
N SER A 426 26.32 -33.29 14.82
CA SER A 426 27.78 -33.19 14.73
C SER A 426 28.36 -32.42 15.91
N PHE A 427 27.76 -31.29 16.28
CA PHE A 427 28.18 -30.52 17.46
C PHE A 427 27.99 -31.32 18.76
N GLN A 428 26.85 -32.02 18.92
CA GLN A 428 26.60 -32.88 20.08
C GLN A 428 27.62 -34.02 20.18
N LYS A 429 27.91 -34.73 19.07
CA LYS A 429 28.89 -35.83 19.02
C LYS A 429 30.30 -35.38 19.41
N HIS A 430 30.68 -34.16 19.02
CA HIS A 430 31.99 -33.56 19.35
C HIS A 430 31.99 -32.80 20.69
N ASN A 431 30.91 -32.88 21.48
CA ASN A 431 30.74 -32.21 22.79
C ASN A 431 30.88 -30.67 22.74
N VAL A 432 30.47 -30.05 21.62
CA VAL A 432 30.52 -28.60 21.42
C VAL A 432 29.16 -27.96 21.69
N THR A 433 29.14 -26.88 22.49
CA THR A 433 27.91 -26.17 22.86
C THR A 433 27.22 -25.55 21.65
N ILE A 434 26.03 -26.06 21.35
CA ILE A 434 25.08 -25.52 20.36
C ILE A 434 23.67 -25.55 20.94
N MET A 435 22.78 -24.70 20.44
CA MET A 435 21.37 -24.66 20.86
C MET A 435 20.46 -24.81 19.64
N ASP A 436 19.39 -25.59 19.76
CA ASP A 436 18.36 -25.63 18.72
C ASP A 436 17.47 -24.36 18.77
N HIS A 437 16.77 -24.10 17.67
CA HIS A 437 16.03 -22.85 17.49
C HIS A 437 14.69 -22.81 18.25
N HIS A 438 14.13 -23.95 18.68
CA HIS A 438 12.94 -23.99 19.54
C HIS A 438 13.33 -23.68 20.99
N SER A 439 14.37 -24.34 21.53
CA SER A 439 14.90 -24.06 22.86
C SER A 439 15.40 -22.61 23.00
N ALA A 440 16.07 -22.08 21.97
CA ALA A 440 16.49 -20.68 21.93
C ALA A 440 15.28 -19.73 21.97
N ALA A 441 14.23 -19.99 21.19
CA ALA A 441 13.00 -19.20 21.20
C ALA A 441 12.27 -19.24 22.55
N GLU A 442 12.13 -20.42 23.17
CA GLU A 442 11.56 -20.54 24.52
C GLU A 442 12.38 -19.79 25.58
N SER A 443 13.70 -19.92 25.53
CA SER A 443 14.63 -19.24 26.44
C SER A 443 14.51 -17.72 26.32
N PHE A 444 14.42 -17.21 25.08
CA PHE A 444 14.18 -15.80 24.81
C PHE A 444 12.82 -15.32 25.34
N MET A 445 11.76 -16.11 25.21
CA MET A 445 10.44 -15.75 25.74
C MET A 445 10.43 -15.69 27.27
N LYS A 446 11.14 -16.61 27.95
CA LYS A 446 11.35 -16.58 29.40
C LYS A 446 12.14 -15.33 29.83
N TYR A 447 13.20 -14.98 29.09
CA TYR A 447 13.96 -13.74 29.27
C TYR A 447 13.09 -12.48 29.07
N MET A 448 12.35 -12.39 27.96
CA MET A 448 11.50 -11.23 27.65
C MET A 448 10.45 -11.00 28.74
N GLN A 449 9.78 -12.04 29.23
CA GLN A 449 8.86 -11.92 30.36
C GLN A 449 9.54 -11.34 31.62
N ASN A 450 10.79 -11.71 31.89
CA ASN A 450 11.55 -11.18 33.02
C ASN A 450 11.93 -9.70 32.83
N GLU A 451 12.33 -9.30 31.62
CA GLU A 451 12.63 -7.89 31.31
C GLU A 451 11.36 -7.02 31.43
N TYR A 452 10.19 -7.49 30.99
CA TYR A 452 8.93 -6.78 31.21
C TYR A 452 8.58 -6.63 32.70
N ARG A 453 8.81 -7.67 33.53
CA ARG A 453 8.60 -7.60 34.99
C ARG A 453 9.60 -6.68 35.71
N THR A 454 10.85 -6.59 35.26
CA THR A 454 11.94 -5.93 35.99
C THR A 454 12.33 -4.55 35.46
N ARG A 455 12.01 -4.25 34.19
CA ARG A 455 12.38 -2.98 33.50
C ARG A 455 11.21 -2.31 32.79
N GLY A 456 10.05 -2.95 32.69
CA GLY A 456 8.89 -2.44 31.95
C GLY A 456 9.02 -2.51 30.42
N GLY A 457 9.97 -3.27 29.86
CA GLY A 457 10.12 -3.39 28.41
C GLY A 457 11.30 -4.26 27.98
N CYS A 458 11.38 -4.57 26.69
CA CYS A 458 12.44 -5.41 26.13
C CYS A 458 12.74 -5.08 24.65
N PRO A 459 13.91 -4.50 24.32
CA PRO A 459 14.32 -4.24 22.93
C PRO A 459 14.41 -5.53 22.11
N ALA A 460 13.74 -5.59 20.96
CA ALA A 460 13.67 -6.81 20.16
C ALA A 460 13.47 -6.54 18.66
N ASP A 461 14.33 -7.13 17.83
CA ASP A 461 14.28 -7.06 16.37
C ASP A 461 13.67 -8.35 15.80
N TRP A 462 12.35 -8.34 15.56
CA TRP A 462 11.58 -9.52 15.14
C TRP A 462 12.15 -10.21 13.89
N ILE A 463 12.66 -9.43 12.92
CA ILE A 463 13.24 -9.97 11.67
C ILE A 463 14.46 -10.86 11.93
N TRP A 464 15.19 -10.60 13.02
CA TRP A 464 16.41 -11.32 13.38
C TRP A 464 16.17 -12.40 14.43
N LEU A 465 15.26 -12.16 15.38
CA LEU A 465 14.96 -13.06 16.49
C LEU A 465 14.08 -14.25 16.10
N VAL A 466 13.29 -14.15 15.03
CA VAL A 466 12.56 -15.28 14.46
C VAL A 466 13.52 -16.17 13.67
N PRO A 467 13.63 -17.49 13.99
CA PRO A 467 14.50 -18.39 13.25
C PRO A 467 14.13 -18.52 11.77
N PRO A 468 15.12 -18.65 10.86
CA PRO A 468 14.88 -18.71 9.41
C PRO A 468 14.25 -20.03 8.94
N MET A 469 14.29 -21.07 9.79
CA MET A 469 13.58 -22.34 9.61
C MET A 469 12.51 -22.47 10.69
N SER A 470 11.35 -23.04 10.35
CA SER A 470 10.25 -23.33 11.29
C SER A 470 9.71 -22.13 12.10
N GLY A 471 10.01 -20.89 11.71
CA GLY A 471 9.70 -19.69 12.50
C GLY A 471 8.27 -19.63 13.03
N SER A 472 7.26 -19.91 12.19
CA SER A 472 5.84 -19.87 12.55
C SER A 472 5.34 -20.98 13.49
N ILE A 473 6.21 -21.89 13.93
CA ILE A 473 5.94 -22.84 15.03
C ILE A 473 6.86 -22.61 16.25
N THR A 474 7.50 -21.45 16.32
CA THR A 474 8.26 -20.97 17.50
C THR A 474 7.48 -19.90 18.26
N PRO A 475 7.57 -19.84 19.60
CA PRO A 475 6.76 -18.89 20.39
C PRO A 475 7.15 -17.41 20.18
N VAL A 476 8.35 -17.14 19.63
CA VAL A 476 8.81 -15.78 19.31
C VAL A 476 8.11 -15.18 18.08
N PHE A 477 7.70 -16.00 17.10
CA PHE A 477 7.03 -15.50 15.89
C PHE A 477 5.69 -14.83 16.22
N HIS A 478 4.93 -15.39 17.17
CA HIS A 478 3.64 -14.87 17.59
C HIS A 478 3.73 -13.67 18.55
N GLN A 479 4.93 -13.28 18.99
CA GLN A 479 5.12 -12.20 19.94
C GLN A 479 5.32 -10.87 19.20
N GLU A 480 4.45 -9.88 19.44
CA GLU A 480 4.71 -8.51 19.03
C GLU A 480 5.93 -7.95 19.79
N MET A 481 6.77 -7.19 19.08
CA MET A 481 8.07 -6.71 19.53
C MET A 481 8.29 -5.26 19.09
N ILE A 482 9.04 -4.49 19.87
CA ILE A 482 9.41 -3.11 19.53
C ILE A 482 10.94 -3.05 19.39
N ASN A 483 11.41 -2.52 18.25
CA ASN A 483 12.83 -2.39 17.95
C ASN A 483 13.29 -0.94 18.23
N TYR A 484 14.04 -0.76 19.32
CA TYR A 484 14.52 0.54 19.81
C TYR A 484 15.91 0.39 20.44
N ILE A 485 16.65 1.50 20.53
CA ILE A 485 18.05 1.52 21.00
C ILE A 485 18.11 2.17 22.38
N LEU A 486 18.56 1.40 23.37
CA LEU A 486 18.94 1.85 24.72
C LEU A 486 20.47 1.99 24.82
N SER A 487 20.96 2.84 25.72
CA SER A 487 22.37 2.93 26.10
C SER A 487 22.64 2.13 27.39
N PRO A 488 23.83 1.52 27.56
CA PRO A 488 24.90 1.25 26.57
C PRO A 488 24.44 0.33 25.43
N PHE A 489 25.18 0.33 24.31
CA PHE A 489 24.77 -0.39 23.09
C PHE A 489 25.95 -0.92 22.24
N PHE A 490 25.69 -1.95 21.43
CA PHE A 490 26.60 -2.40 20.37
C PHE A 490 26.11 -1.99 18.98
N TYR A 491 26.82 -1.08 18.31
CA TYR A 491 26.59 -0.72 16.91
C TYR A 491 27.47 -1.56 15.99
N TYR A 492 27.06 -1.79 14.75
CA TYR A 492 27.97 -2.26 13.70
C TYR A 492 28.86 -1.11 13.23
N GLN A 493 30.04 -1.43 12.70
CA GLN A 493 30.95 -0.44 12.12
C GLN A 493 30.90 -0.45 10.59
N VAL A 494 31.26 0.68 9.96
CA VAL A 494 31.68 0.70 8.56
C VAL A 494 33.00 -0.07 8.41
N ASP A 495 33.11 -0.90 7.38
CA ASP A 495 34.29 -1.73 7.10
C ASP A 495 35.60 -0.93 7.16
N ALA A 496 36.58 -1.39 7.94
CA ALA A 496 37.75 -0.58 8.28
C ALA A 496 38.60 -0.18 7.07
N TRP A 497 38.78 -1.07 6.10
CA TRP A 497 39.51 -0.78 4.85
C TRP A 497 38.82 0.26 3.95
N LYS A 498 37.54 0.58 4.21
CA LYS A 498 36.79 1.62 3.50
C LYS A 498 36.93 3.01 4.15
N THR A 499 37.46 3.08 5.38
CA THR A 499 37.68 4.34 6.14
C THR A 499 39.14 4.60 6.52
N HIS A 500 40.02 3.58 6.49
CA HIS A 500 41.41 3.71 6.95
C HIS A 500 42.25 4.67 6.09
N THR A 501 43.05 5.50 6.76
CA THR A 501 44.00 6.43 6.12
C THR A 501 45.40 5.83 6.16
N TRP A 502 45.80 5.24 5.04
CA TRP A 502 47.09 4.56 4.91
C TRP A 502 48.28 5.48 5.13
N GLN A 503 49.21 5.09 6.01
CA GLN A 503 50.45 5.81 6.26
C GLN A 503 51.48 5.45 5.18
N ASP A 504 51.76 4.17 4.97
CA ASP A 504 52.52 3.69 3.81
C ASP A 504 51.58 3.43 2.62
N GLN A 505 51.56 4.35 1.67
CA GLN A 505 50.79 4.21 0.42
C GLN A 505 51.23 3.01 -0.45
N LYS A 506 52.37 2.35 -0.16
CA LYS A 506 52.77 1.08 -0.79
C LYS A 506 52.06 -0.14 -0.21
N ARG A 507 51.71 -0.11 1.08
CA ARG A 507 50.94 -1.18 1.77
C ARG A 507 49.45 -1.12 1.46
N LYS A 508 48.98 0.03 0.95
CA LYS A 508 47.60 0.24 0.51
C LYS A 508 47.22 -0.78 -0.58
N PRO A 509 46.20 -1.63 -0.34
CA PRO A 509 45.70 -2.58 -1.32
C PRO A 509 45.39 -1.90 -2.65
N HIS A 510 45.79 -2.53 -3.75
CA HIS A 510 45.48 -2.04 -5.09
C HIS A 510 44.00 -2.27 -5.36
N ARG A 511 43.19 -1.33 -4.87
CA ARG A 511 41.76 -1.26 -5.09
C ARG A 511 41.49 -1.56 -6.57
N ARG A 512 40.87 -2.71 -6.84
CA ARG A 512 40.26 -2.99 -8.14
C ARG A 512 39.08 -2.05 -8.30
N GLU A 513 39.39 -0.79 -8.56
CA GLU A 513 38.48 0.11 -9.22
C GLU A 513 38.18 -0.54 -10.57
N ILE A 514 37.05 -1.23 -10.61
CA ILE A 514 36.35 -1.55 -11.84
C ILE A 514 36.09 -0.18 -12.46
N GLN A 515 37.06 0.30 -13.25
CA GLN A 515 37.10 1.69 -13.72
C GLN A 515 35.72 2.05 -14.26
N PHE A 516 35.31 3.32 -14.24
CA PHE A 516 34.05 3.63 -14.91
C PHE A 516 34.08 3.19 -16.39
N LYS A 517 35.27 3.12 -17.03
CA LYS A 517 35.47 2.45 -18.33
C LYS A 517 35.33 0.91 -18.36
N VAL A 518 35.55 0.18 -17.26
CA VAL A 518 35.36 -1.28 -17.18
C VAL A 518 33.95 -1.63 -16.70
N LEU A 519 33.41 -0.94 -15.67
CA LEU A 519 32.04 -1.16 -15.24
C LEU A 519 31.07 -0.66 -16.31
N ALA A 520 31.32 0.52 -16.89
CA ALA A 520 30.59 0.91 -18.09
C ALA A 520 30.99 0.08 -19.31
N LYS A 521 32.16 -0.58 -19.45
CA LYS A 521 32.31 -1.56 -20.55
C LYS A 521 31.49 -2.83 -20.32
N ALA A 522 31.33 -3.30 -19.10
CA ALA A 522 30.49 -4.46 -18.79
C ALA A 522 29.01 -4.09 -18.95
N VAL A 523 28.57 -2.99 -18.34
CA VAL A 523 27.21 -2.45 -18.50
C VAL A 523 26.95 -2.03 -19.95
N LEU A 524 27.91 -1.48 -20.70
CA LEU A 524 27.81 -1.20 -22.14
C LEU A 524 28.06 -2.44 -23.00
N PHE A 525 28.52 -3.58 -22.49
CA PHE A 525 28.61 -4.82 -23.28
C PHE A 525 27.34 -5.65 -23.11
N THR A 526 26.83 -5.78 -21.88
CA THR A 526 25.47 -6.26 -21.62
C THR A 526 24.44 -5.31 -22.22
N SER A 527 24.64 -3.99 -22.17
CA SER A 527 23.79 -3.01 -22.86
C SER A 527 24.10 -2.92 -24.35
N ILE A 528 25.30 -3.14 -24.91
CA ILE A 528 25.44 -3.30 -26.37
C ILE A 528 24.82 -4.63 -26.84
N LEU A 529 24.80 -5.68 -26.03
CA LEU A 529 24.09 -6.92 -26.36
C LEU A 529 22.57 -6.75 -26.27
N MET A 530 22.06 -6.16 -25.19
CA MET A 530 20.64 -5.84 -25.04
C MET A 530 20.19 -4.72 -25.99
N HIS A 531 20.99 -3.70 -26.27
CA HIS A 531 20.68 -2.65 -27.24
C HIS A 531 20.93 -3.12 -28.68
N LYS A 532 21.80 -4.11 -28.95
CA LYS A 532 21.78 -4.81 -30.24
C LYS A 532 20.49 -5.62 -30.36
N SER A 533 20.14 -6.45 -29.39
CA SER A 533 18.96 -7.32 -29.50
C SER A 533 17.61 -6.60 -29.35
N MET A 534 17.57 -5.43 -28.69
CA MET A 534 16.38 -4.60 -28.49
C MET A 534 16.33 -3.37 -29.40
N ALA A 535 17.40 -2.98 -30.09
CA ALA A 535 17.33 -2.02 -31.21
C ALA A 535 17.44 -2.70 -32.59
N SER A 536 17.71 -4.02 -32.65
CA SER A 536 17.28 -4.87 -33.78
C SER A 536 15.80 -5.24 -33.69
N ARG A 537 15.13 -4.93 -32.58
CA ARG A 537 13.67 -5.01 -32.41
C ARG A 537 13.05 -3.62 -32.57
N VAL A 538 11.85 -3.60 -33.12
CA VAL A 538 11.05 -2.37 -33.30
C VAL A 538 10.65 -1.79 -31.93
N ARG A 539 10.74 -0.47 -31.79
CA ARG A 539 10.32 0.27 -30.59
C ARG A 539 8.79 0.34 -30.53
N ALA A 540 8.22 -0.04 -29.39
CA ALA A 540 6.77 -0.02 -29.15
C ALA A 540 6.45 0.81 -27.89
N THR A 541 6.03 2.06 -28.08
CA THR A 541 5.60 2.91 -26.96
C THR A 541 4.15 2.57 -26.58
N ILE A 542 3.87 2.40 -25.30
CA ILE A 542 2.54 2.05 -24.77
C ILE A 542 2.09 3.13 -23.79
N LEU A 543 1.14 3.95 -24.19
CA LEU A 543 0.61 5.04 -23.38
C LEU A 543 -0.65 4.61 -22.64
N TYR A 544 -0.79 5.03 -21.38
CA TYR A 544 -2.03 4.84 -20.62
C TYR A 544 -2.51 6.12 -19.93
N ALA A 545 -3.83 6.20 -19.77
CA ALA A 545 -4.48 7.17 -18.88
C ALA A 545 -5.63 6.48 -18.12
N THR A 546 -5.75 6.79 -16.84
CA THR A 546 -6.63 6.07 -15.91
C THR A 546 -6.91 6.88 -14.64
N GLU A 547 -8.16 6.84 -14.17
CA GLU A 547 -8.56 7.37 -12.85
C GLU A 547 -8.49 6.31 -11.74
N THR A 548 -8.64 5.02 -12.09
CA THR A 548 -8.84 3.93 -11.13
C THR A 548 -7.71 2.88 -11.14
N GLY A 549 -6.67 3.10 -11.95
CA GLY A 549 -5.55 2.19 -12.13
C GLY A 549 -5.77 1.07 -13.16
N LYS A 550 -7.01 0.82 -13.61
CA LYS A 550 -7.28 -0.36 -14.46
C LYS A 550 -6.59 -0.29 -15.83
N SER A 551 -6.61 0.85 -16.49
CA SER A 551 -5.93 1.04 -17.78
C SER A 551 -4.40 0.90 -17.64
N GLU A 552 -3.84 1.26 -16.49
CA GLU A 552 -2.41 1.07 -16.19
C GLU A 552 -2.06 -0.43 -16.08
N THR A 553 -2.85 -1.20 -15.32
CA THR A 553 -2.63 -2.66 -15.21
C THR A 553 -2.65 -3.31 -16.59
N LEU A 554 -3.68 -3.02 -17.39
CA LEU A 554 -3.78 -3.59 -18.75
C LEU A 554 -2.65 -3.11 -19.67
N ALA A 555 -2.14 -1.88 -19.53
CA ALA A 555 -0.97 -1.40 -20.28
C ALA A 555 0.34 -2.10 -19.85
N ARG A 556 0.50 -2.44 -18.56
CA ARG A 556 1.64 -3.23 -18.06
C ARG A 556 1.56 -4.68 -18.54
N ASP A 557 0.37 -5.28 -18.57
CA ASP A 557 0.14 -6.60 -19.13
C ASP A 557 0.42 -6.61 -20.65
N LEU A 558 -0.01 -5.57 -21.38
CA LEU A 558 0.29 -5.38 -22.81
C LEU A 558 1.80 -5.24 -23.06
N GLY A 559 2.51 -4.48 -22.22
CA GLY A 559 3.98 -4.38 -22.29
C GLY A 559 4.66 -5.72 -22.06
N THR A 560 4.12 -6.54 -21.17
CA THR A 560 4.61 -7.92 -20.94
C THR A 560 4.42 -8.78 -22.18
N LEU A 561 3.23 -8.77 -22.81
CA LEU A 561 2.96 -9.47 -24.07
C LEU A 561 3.88 -8.99 -25.21
N PHE A 562 4.03 -7.67 -25.37
CA PHE A 562 4.85 -7.12 -26.46
C PHE A 562 6.35 -7.39 -26.28
N SER A 563 6.84 -7.60 -25.04
CA SER A 563 8.25 -7.94 -24.78
C SER A 563 8.73 -9.24 -25.44
N CYS A 564 7.80 -10.14 -25.78
CA CYS A 564 8.09 -11.38 -26.50
C CYS A 564 8.70 -11.14 -27.91
N ALA A 565 8.40 -10.01 -28.55
CA ALA A 565 8.85 -9.69 -29.92
C ALA A 565 9.48 -8.30 -30.08
N PHE A 566 9.00 -7.30 -29.34
CA PHE A 566 9.32 -5.89 -29.50
C PHE A 566 10.27 -5.37 -28.42
N ASN A 567 10.56 -4.08 -28.47
CA ASN A 567 11.16 -3.29 -27.39
C ASN A 567 10.08 -2.35 -26.80
N PRO A 568 9.26 -2.83 -25.82
CA PRO A 568 8.13 -2.08 -25.29
C PRO A 568 8.56 -1.05 -24.22
N LYS A 569 7.93 0.13 -24.25
CA LYS A 569 8.07 1.16 -23.20
C LYS A 569 6.69 1.63 -22.75
N VAL A 570 6.27 1.24 -21.55
CA VAL A 570 5.01 1.68 -20.93
C VAL A 570 5.21 3.05 -20.25
N LEU A 571 4.29 4.00 -20.48
CA LEU A 571 4.33 5.37 -19.94
C LEU A 571 2.92 5.87 -19.59
N CYS A 572 2.83 6.71 -18.56
CA CYS A 572 1.65 7.54 -18.34
C CYS A 572 1.56 8.62 -19.44
N MET A 573 0.35 8.96 -19.90
CA MET A 573 0.16 10.02 -20.92
C MET A 573 0.69 11.39 -20.49
N ASP A 574 0.68 11.70 -19.20
CA ASP A 574 1.30 12.91 -18.62
C ASP A 574 2.82 12.93 -18.83
N GLU A 575 3.49 11.79 -18.67
CA GLU A 575 4.95 11.67 -18.82
C GLU A 575 5.42 11.72 -20.29
N TYR A 576 4.50 11.65 -21.25
CA TYR A 576 4.82 11.61 -22.67
C TYR A 576 5.01 13.01 -23.29
N SER A 577 6.13 13.21 -23.99
CA SER A 577 6.35 14.44 -24.77
C SER A 577 5.78 14.30 -26.17
N LEU A 578 4.98 15.26 -26.63
CA LEU A 578 4.43 15.27 -27.99
C LEU A 578 5.53 15.23 -29.07
N SER A 579 6.72 15.76 -28.78
CA SER A 579 7.88 15.70 -29.69
C SER A 579 8.35 14.27 -29.98
N SER A 580 8.07 13.31 -29.10
CA SER A 580 8.47 11.91 -29.31
C SER A 580 7.69 11.23 -30.44
N LEU A 581 6.55 11.77 -30.89
CA LEU A 581 5.80 11.31 -32.06
C LEU A 581 6.63 11.32 -33.36
N GLU A 582 7.71 12.11 -33.41
CA GLU A 582 8.65 12.12 -34.53
C GLU A 582 9.56 10.88 -34.56
N GLU A 583 9.81 10.22 -33.42
CA GLU A 583 10.65 9.02 -33.30
C GLU A 583 9.87 7.69 -33.32
N GLU A 584 8.54 7.71 -33.14
CA GLU A 584 7.78 6.47 -32.95
C GLU A 584 7.82 5.54 -34.18
N GLN A 585 7.69 4.24 -33.91
CA GLN A 585 7.51 3.20 -34.92
C GLN A 585 6.18 2.47 -34.70
N LEU A 586 5.91 2.08 -33.45
CA LEU A 586 4.63 1.54 -33.00
C LEU A 586 4.17 2.26 -31.72
N LEU A 587 2.96 2.83 -31.75
CA LEU A 587 2.31 3.50 -30.61
C LEU A 587 1.02 2.75 -30.21
N LEU A 588 1.00 2.15 -29.03
CA LEU A 588 -0.18 1.51 -28.45
C LEU A 588 -0.78 2.43 -27.39
N VAL A 589 -2.10 2.52 -27.31
CA VAL A 589 -2.81 3.34 -26.33
C VAL A 589 -3.84 2.50 -25.58
N VAL A 590 -3.82 2.54 -24.25
CA VAL A 590 -4.79 1.85 -23.37
C VAL A 590 -5.36 2.87 -22.40
N THR A 591 -6.56 3.38 -22.68
CA THR A 591 -7.12 4.52 -21.94
C THR A 591 -8.56 4.30 -21.49
N SER A 592 -8.90 4.81 -20.31
CA SER A 592 -10.30 4.89 -19.88
C SER A 592 -10.93 6.20 -20.33
N THR A 593 -12.25 6.22 -20.54
CA THR A 593 -13.04 7.46 -20.66
C THR A 593 -13.67 7.79 -19.30
N PHE A 594 -13.81 9.08 -18.97
CA PHE A 594 -14.37 9.54 -17.70
C PHE A 594 -15.37 10.71 -17.89
N GLY A 595 -16.06 11.13 -16.83
CA GLY A 595 -17.03 12.23 -16.90
C GLY A 595 -18.10 12.01 -17.98
N ASN A 596 -18.24 12.99 -18.88
CA ASN A 596 -19.20 12.97 -19.99
C ASN A 596 -18.53 12.69 -21.35
N GLY A 597 -17.53 11.80 -21.39
CA GLY A 597 -16.67 11.57 -22.56
C GLY A 597 -15.28 12.18 -22.46
N ASP A 598 -14.94 12.77 -21.30
CA ASP A 598 -13.67 13.43 -21.04
C ASP A 598 -12.50 12.44 -20.86
N SER A 599 -11.29 12.99 -20.98
CA SER A 599 -10.04 12.34 -20.61
C SER A 599 -10.02 11.99 -19.11
N PRO A 600 -9.29 10.94 -18.69
CA PRO A 600 -8.75 10.87 -17.35
C PRO A 600 -7.79 12.05 -17.12
N SER A 601 -7.66 12.49 -15.87
CA SER A 601 -6.83 13.63 -15.46
C SER A 601 -5.37 13.53 -15.94
N ASN A 602 -4.81 12.32 -15.96
CA ASN A 602 -3.45 12.05 -16.46
C ASN A 602 -3.35 11.91 -18.00
N GLY A 603 -4.47 11.91 -18.74
CA GLY A 603 -4.51 12.01 -20.20
C GLY A 603 -4.67 13.44 -20.74
N GLU A 604 -5.19 14.36 -19.93
CA GLU A 604 -5.64 15.70 -20.36
C GLU A 604 -4.54 16.56 -20.99
N LYS A 605 -3.34 16.52 -20.42
CA LYS A 605 -2.13 17.21 -20.93
C LYS A 605 -1.81 16.76 -22.36
N LEU A 606 -1.87 15.46 -22.63
CA LEU A 606 -1.61 14.91 -23.96
C LEU A 606 -2.77 15.18 -24.92
N LYS A 607 -4.04 15.09 -24.46
CA LYS A 607 -5.22 15.43 -25.28
C LYS A 607 -5.06 16.80 -25.91
N LYS A 608 -4.84 17.84 -25.11
CA LYS A 608 -4.60 19.22 -25.59
C LYS A 608 -3.47 19.30 -26.61
N SER A 609 -2.29 18.81 -26.24
CA SER A 609 -1.09 18.90 -27.09
C SER A 609 -1.28 18.19 -28.44
N LEU A 610 -1.89 17.00 -28.45
CA LEU A 610 -2.17 16.24 -29.66
C LEU A 610 -3.27 16.91 -30.49
N PHE A 611 -4.34 17.44 -29.88
CA PHE A 611 -5.46 18.04 -30.60
C PHE A 611 -5.08 19.36 -31.28
N MET A 612 -4.19 20.15 -30.69
CA MET A 612 -3.62 21.36 -31.33
C MET A 612 -2.66 21.06 -32.49
N LEU A 613 -2.14 19.83 -32.60
CA LEU A 613 -1.25 19.44 -33.70
C LEU A 613 -2.03 19.39 -35.03
N LYS A 614 -1.45 19.97 -36.09
CA LYS A 614 -2.08 20.05 -37.42
C LYS A 614 -1.59 19.00 -38.43
N LYS A 615 -0.41 18.42 -38.21
CA LYS A 615 0.22 17.41 -39.08
C LYS A 615 1.33 16.68 -38.32
N LEU A 616 1.53 15.39 -38.59
CA LEU A 616 2.71 14.64 -38.15
C LEU A 616 3.88 14.76 -39.14
N ALA A 617 5.12 14.80 -38.62
CA ALA A 617 6.33 14.75 -39.43
C ALA A 617 6.70 13.31 -39.85
N ASN A 618 6.53 12.35 -38.93
CA ASN A 618 6.76 10.91 -39.13
C ASN A 618 5.42 10.14 -39.25
N LYS A 619 5.41 8.99 -39.93
CA LYS A 619 4.25 8.09 -40.03
C LYS A 619 4.53 6.75 -39.35
N PHE A 620 4.07 6.62 -38.11
CA PHE A 620 4.16 5.39 -37.32
C PHE A 620 2.89 4.53 -37.44
N ARG A 621 2.98 3.28 -36.96
CA ARG A 621 1.82 2.40 -36.75
C ARG A 621 1.21 2.65 -35.38
N TYR A 622 -0.10 2.57 -35.24
CA TYR A 622 -0.74 2.72 -33.92
C TYR A 622 -1.98 1.85 -33.73
N ALA A 623 -2.34 1.56 -32.48
CA ALA A 623 -3.60 0.91 -32.11
C ALA A 623 -4.10 1.43 -30.75
N VAL A 624 -5.42 1.47 -30.57
CA VAL A 624 -6.07 2.02 -29.37
C VAL A 624 -7.00 0.98 -28.74
N PHE A 625 -6.99 0.90 -27.41
CA PHE A 625 -7.99 0.21 -26.61
C PHE A 625 -8.66 1.18 -25.61
N GLY A 626 -9.98 1.31 -25.72
CA GLY A 626 -10.82 2.09 -24.83
C GLY A 626 -11.43 1.25 -23.71
N LEU A 627 -11.28 1.70 -22.47
CA LEU A 627 -12.09 1.25 -21.34
C LEU A 627 -13.23 2.25 -21.15
N GLY A 628 -14.47 1.77 -21.10
CA GLY A 628 -15.64 2.60 -20.85
C GLY A 628 -16.78 1.79 -20.23
N SER A 629 -17.98 2.33 -20.26
CA SER A 629 -19.20 1.55 -20.04
C SER A 629 -20.30 1.99 -20.99
N SER A 630 -21.03 1.03 -21.58
CA SER A 630 -22.09 1.31 -22.57
C SER A 630 -23.31 2.02 -21.97
N MET A 631 -23.32 2.27 -20.65
CA MET A 631 -24.30 3.12 -19.97
C MET A 631 -24.19 4.58 -20.43
N TYR A 632 -22.95 5.07 -20.63
CA TYR A 632 -22.69 6.45 -21.02
C TYR A 632 -22.80 6.58 -22.55
N PRO A 633 -23.42 7.65 -23.09
CA PRO A 633 -23.58 7.82 -24.54
C PRO A 633 -22.23 7.97 -25.25
N GLN A 634 -21.26 8.58 -24.57
CA GLN A 634 -19.89 8.75 -25.03
C GLN A 634 -19.05 7.51 -24.66
N PHE A 635 -19.51 6.34 -25.08
CA PHE A 635 -18.82 5.07 -24.83
C PHE A 635 -17.43 5.09 -25.48
N CYS A 636 -16.40 4.81 -24.67
CA CYS A 636 -15.00 4.85 -25.06
C CYS A 636 -14.54 6.16 -25.76
N ALA A 637 -15.27 7.28 -25.60
CA ALA A 637 -15.09 8.46 -26.45
C ALA A 637 -13.67 9.05 -26.43
N PHE A 638 -12.96 9.05 -25.29
CA PHE A 638 -11.57 9.53 -25.28
C PHE A 638 -10.61 8.61 -26.06
N ALA A 639 -10.94 7.33 -26.21
CA ALA A 639 -10.20 6.41 -27.06
C ALA A 639 -10.50 6.66 -28.56
N HIS A 640 -11.76 6.90 -28.91
CA HIS A 640 -12.18 7.32 -30.26
C HIS A 640 -11.56 8.68 -30.67
N ASP A 641 -11.54 9.66 -29.76
CA ASP A 641 -10.86 10.95 -29.91
C ASP A 641 -9.39 10.77 -30.33
N ILE A 642 -8.65 9.91 -29.63
CA ILE A 642 -7.24 9.62 -29.92
C ILE A 642 -7.08 8.89 -31.26
N ASP A 643 -7.89 7.86 -31.54
CA ASP A 643 -7.84 7.12 -32.81
C ASP A 643 -8.12 8.03 -34.03
N GLN A 644 -9.23 8.78 -33.98
CA GLN A 644 -9.59 9.72 -35.04
C GLN A 644 -8.52 10.80 -35.21
N LYS A 645 -7.98 11.37 -34.11
CA LYS A 645 -6.95 12.41 -34.21
C LYS A 645 -5.64 11.88 -34.80
N LEU A 646 -5.20 10.67 -34.42
CA LEU A 646 -4.00 10.03 -35.00
C LEU A 646 -4.18 9.70 -36.49
N SER A 647 -5.36 9.18 -36.87
CA SER A 647 -5.74 8.92 -38.27
C SER A 647 -5.75 10.21 -39.11
N HIS A 648 -6.43 11.27 -38.65
CA HIS A 648 -6.47 12.57 -39.32
C HIS A 648 -5.07 13.24 -39.44
N LEU A 649 -4.18 12.98 -38.49
CA LEU A 649 -2.79 13.45 -38.54
C LEU A 649 -1.90 12.68 -39.54
N GLY A 650 -2.37 11.54 -40.05
CA GLY A 650 -1.69 10.72 -41.06
C GLY A 650 -0.86 9.55 -40.51
N ALA A 651 -1.07 9.14 -39.26
CA ALA A 651 -0.53 7.89 -38.72
C ALA A 651 -1.33 6.68 -39.26
N PHE A 652 -0.73 5.49 -39.25
CA PHE A 652 -1.34 4.29 -39.82
C PHE A 652 -1.92 3.39 -38.72
N GLN A 653 -3.23 3.17 -38.74
CA GLN A 653 -3.86 2.19 -37.84
C GLN A 653 -3.27 0.78 -38.11
N LEU A 654 -3.09 0.00 -37.04
CA LEU A 654 -2.57 -1.37 -37.04
C LEU A 654 -3.70 -2.40 -36.90
N THR A 655 -4.62 -2.14 -35.97
CA THR A 655 -5.84 -2.88 -35.71
C THR A 655 -6.96 -1.89 -35.40
N PRO A 656 -8.23 -2.22 -35.70
CA PRO A 656 -9.37 -1.41 -35.28
C PRO A 656 -9.35 -1.15 -33.77
N ILE A 657 -9.94 -0.02 -33.36
CA ILE A 657 -10.10 0.31 -31.94
C ILE A 657 -10.80 -0.84 -31.19
N GLY A 658 -10.19 -1.28 -30.09
CA GLY A 658 -10.81 -2.23 -29.18
C GLY A 658 -11.59 -1.50 -28.08
N GLU A 659 -12.76 -2.01 -27.73
CA GLU A 659 -13.61 -1.40 -26.69
C GLU A 659 -13.92 -2.42 -25.59
N GLY A 660 -13.75 -2.00 -24.33
CA GLY A 660 -14.03 -2.80 -23.15
C GLY A 660 -15.09 -2.16 -22.26
N ASP A 661 -16.31 -2.68 -22.31
CA ASP A 661 -17.43 -2.27 -21.45
C ASP A 661 -17.30 -2.89 -20.05
N GLU A 662 -17.21 -2.03 -19.02
CA GLU A 662 -17.17 -2.42 -17.61
C GLU A 662 -18.33 -3.35 -17.20
N LEU A 663 -19.49 -3.25 -17.85
CA LEU A 663 -20.63 -4.14 -17.60
C LEU A 663 -20.50 -5.50 -18.28
N THR A 664 -19.98 -5.57 -19.51
CA THR A 664 -19.90 -6.82 -20.27
C THR A 664 -18.53 -7.09 -20.86
N GLY A 665 -17.68 -7.80 -20.10
CA GLY A 665 -16.51 -8.50 -20.62
C GLY A 665 -15.27 -7.64 -20.92
N GLN A 666 -15.05 -6.55 -20.18
CA GLN A 666 -13.96 -5.58 -20.40
C GLN A 666 -12.56 -6.20 -20.52
N GLU A 667 -12.22 -7.18 -19.69
CA GLU A 667 -10.88 -7.79 -19.65
C GLU A 667 -10.72 -8.86 -20.74
N GLU A 668 -11.82 -9.55 -21.07
CA GLU A 668 -11.94 -10.51 -22.15
C GLU A 668 -11.79 -9.83 -23.52
N ALA A 669 -12.47 -8.69 -23.70
CA ALA A 669 -12.35 -7.83 -24.88
C ALA A 669 -10.91 -7.31 -25.04
N PHE A 670 -10.29 -6.84 -23.95
CA PHE A 670 -8.89 -6.43 -23.95
C PHE A 670 -7.94 -7.55 -24.36
N ARG A 671 -8.07 -8.76 -23.79
CA ARG A 671 -7.21 -9.91 -24.14
C ARG A 671 -7.34 -10.29 -25.62
N GLY A 672 -8.57 -10.29 -26.15
CA GLY A 672 -8.82 -10.55 -27.57
C GLY A 672 -8.15 -9.54 -28.48
N TRP A 673 -8.36 -8.24 -28.21
CA TRP A 673 -7.71 -7.15 -28.95
C TRP A 673 -6.18 -7.17 -28.81
N ALA A 674 -5.64 -7.46 -27.63
CA ALA A 674 -4.20 -7.49 -27.37
C ALA A 674 -3.50 -8.59 -28.19
N VAL A 675 -4.09 -9.79 -28.27
CA VAL A 675 -3.55 -10.89 -29.08
C VAL A 675 -3.64 -10.59 -30.58
N GLN A 676 -4.75 -10.02 -31.05
CA GLN A 676 -4.89 -9.61 -32.45
C GLN A 676 -3.87 -8.53 -32.82
N THR A 677 -3.71 -7.51 -31.98
CA THR A 677 -2.78 -6.39 -32.18
C THR A 677 -1.32 -6.85 -32.10
N PHE A 678 -0.99 -7.78 -31.21
CA PHE A 678 0.34 -8.40 -31.15
C PHE A 678 0.68 -9.20 -32.42
N LYS A 679 -0.26 -10.01 -32.93
CA LYS A 679 -0.08 -10.76 -34.18
C LYS A 679 0.07 -9.84 -35.39
N ALA A 680 -0.82 -8.86 -35.54
CA ALA A 680 -0.75 -7.85 -36.60
C ALA A 680 0.57 -7.07 -36.55
N ALA A 681 1.08 -6.74 -35.36
CA ALA A 681 2.40 -6.10 -35.22
C ALA A 681 3.52 -7.03 -35.70
N CYS A 682 3.51 -8.31 -35.30
CA CYS A 682 4.52 -9.29 -35.72
C CYS A 682 4.53 -9.56 -37.24
N GLU A 683 3.39 -9.36 -37.90
CA GLU A 683 3.26 -9.46 -39.36
C GLU A 683 3.72 -8.18 -40.07
N ILE A 684 3.26 -7.00 -39.64
CA ILE A 684 3.60 -5.71 -40.27
C ILE A 684 5.09 -5.34 -40.09
N PHE A 685 5.72 -5.76 -38.99
CA PHE A 685 7.14 -5.53 -38.72
C PHE A 685 8.04 -6.75 -39.03
N ASP A 686 7.52 -7.73 -39.76
CA ASP A 686 8.17 -8.98 -40.19
C ASP A 686 9.07 -9.64 -39.12
N VAL A 687 8.48 -9.89 -37.95
CA VAL A 687 9.21 -10.49 -36.82
C VAL A 687 9.57 -11.94 -37.14
N GLN A 688 10.86 -12.22 -37.31
CA GLN A 688 11.35 -13.56 -37.57
C GLN A 688 10.99 -14.53 -36.44
N GLY A 689 10.58 -15.75 -36.82
CA GLY A 689 10.16 -16.77 -35.88
C GLY A 689 8.76 -16.58 -35.29
N ARG A 690 7.93 -15.62 -35.75
CA ARG A 690 6.60 -15.29 -35.19
C ARG A 690 5.69 -16.48 -34.84
N ASN A 691 5.72 -17.56 -35.63
CA ASN A 691 4.93 -18.78 -35.38
C ASN A 691 5.37 -19.60 -34.16
N HIS A 692 6.58 -19.38 -33.63
CA HIS A 692 7.16 -20.07 -32.48
C HIS A 692 7.17 -19.21 -31.20
N ILE A 693 6.66 -17.97 -31.26
CA ILE A 693 6.63 -17.08 -30.09
C ILE A 693 5.54 -17.57 -29.13
N GLN A 694 5.97 -18.04 -27.95
CA GLN A 694 5.06 -18.47 -26.89
C GLN A 694 4.37 -17.24 -26.26
N ILE A 695 3.12 -17.03 -26.64
CA ILE A 695 2.23 -16.05 -26.01
C ILE A 695 1.82 -16.59 -24.61
N PRO A 696 1.83 -15.77 -23.53
CA PRO A 696 1.49 -16.23 -22.19
C PRO A 696 0.07 -16.82 -22.07
N LYS A 697 -0.12 -17.84 -21.22
CA LYS A 697 -1.40 -18.54 -21.06
C LYS A 697 -2.58 -17.65 -20.63
N LEU A 698 -2.31 -16.52 -19.98
CA LEU A 698 -3.31 -15.48 -19.67
C LEU A 698 -4.04 -14.94 -20.93
N TYR A 699 -3.36 -14.98 -22.08
CA TYR A 699 -3.83 -14.52 -23.39
C TYR A 699 -4.18 -15.66 -24.36
N THR A 700 -3.65 -16.88 -24.17
CA THR A 700 -3.99 -18.07 -24.97
C THR A 700 -5.01 -19.00 -24.30
N SER A 701 -5.61 -18.58 -23.19
CA SER A 701 -6.71 -19.32 -22.54
C SER A 701 -7.94 -19.22 -23.45
N ASN A 702 -8.12 -20.27 -24.27
CA ASN A 702 -9.07 -20.32 -25.38
C ASN A 702 -10.53 -20.11 -24.94
N ALA A 703 -11.41 -19.96 -25.93
CA ALA A 703 -12.85 -19.76 -25.75
C ALA A 703 -13.60 -20.97 -25.15
N ASN A 704 -12.89 -21.95 -24.60
CA ASN A 704 -13.44 -23.20 -24.09
C ASN A 704 -13.25 -23.28 -22.57
N TRP A 705 -14.22 -23.88 -21.89
CA TRP A 705 -14.13 -24.16 -20.46
C TRP A 705 -14.05 -25.68 -20.25
N ASP A 706 -12.99 -26.12 -19.58
CA ASP A 706 -12.75 -27.55 -19.32
C ASP A 706 -13.01 -27.85 -17.84
N PRO A 707 -14.01 -28.69 -17.49
CA PRO A 707 -14.31 -29.03 -16.10
C PRO A 707 -13.13 -29.68 -15.38
N ASN A 708 -12.24 -30.39 -16.08
CA ASN A 708 -11.13 -31.11 -15.47
C ASN A 708 -10.05 -30.17 -14.90
N HIS A 709 -10.06 -28.89 -15.26
CA HIS A 709 -9.18 -27.86 -14.70
C HIS A 709 -9.73 -27.19 -13.44
N TYR A 710 -10.94 -27.56 -12.98
CA TYR A 710 -11.60 -26.94 -11.83
C TYR A 710 -12.08 -28.00 -10.83
N ARG A 711 -11.89 -27.75 -9.52
CA ARG A 711 -12.53 -28.57 -8.48
C ARG A 711 -13.01 -27.73 -7.31
N LEU A 712 -14.03 -28.25 -6.63
CA LEU A 712 -14.59 -27.67 -5.42
C LEU A 712 -14.02 -28.42 -4.22
N VAL A 713 -13.39 -27.69 -3.30
CA VAL A 713 -12.86 -28.24 -2.04
C VAL A 713 -13.67 -27.68 -0.89
N GLN A 714 -14.09 -28.55 0.03
CA GLN A 714 -14.86 -28.14 1.20
C GLN A 714 -14.02 -27.29 2.15
N ASP A 715 -14.66 -26.32 2.79
CA ASP A 715 -14.07 -25.50 3.86
C ASP A 715 -14.95 -25.56 5.11
N SER A 716 -14.35 -25.30 6.27
CA SER A 716 -15.04 -25.19 7.56
C SER A 716 -15.07 -23.75 8.09
N GLN A 717 -14.36 -22.82 7.44
CA GLN A 717 -14.35 -21.41 7.84
C GLN A 717 -15.68 -20.70 7.51
N PRO A 718 -16.28 -19.98 8.47
CA PRO A 718 -17.46 -19.16 8.22
C PRO A 718 -17.11 -17.91 7.39
N LEU A 719 -18.07 -17.45 6.58
CA LEU A 719 -17.89 -16.29 5.71
C LEU A 719 -17.96 -14.97 6.50
N ASP A 720 -16.81 -14.33 6.69
CA ASP A 720 -16.71 -12.91 7.01
C ASP A 720 -16.92 -12.08 5.73
N LEU A 721 -18.18 -11.69 5.49
CA LEU A 721 -18.59 -10.95 4.29
C LEU A 721 -17.87 -9.60 4.15
N ILE A 722 -17.65 -8.88 5.24
CA ILE A 722 -17.03 -7.54 5.21
C ILE A 722 -15.56 -7.64 4.84
N LYS A 723 -14.82 -8.58 5.44
CA LYS A 723 -13.42 -8.88 5.12
C LYS A 723 -13.26 -9.46 3.71
N ALA A 724 -14.22 -10.26 3.25
CA ALA A 724 -14.25 -10.76 1.88
C ALA A 724 -14.40 -9.62 0.86
N LEU A 725 -15.45 -8.79 0.98
CA LEU A 725 -15.68 -7.64 0.10
C LEU A 725 -14.52 -6.64 0.14
N SER A 726 -14.00 -6.35 1.34
CA SER A 726 -12.82 -5.49 1.55
C SER A 726 -11.61 -5.97 0.76
N LYS A 727 -11.28 -7.28 0.86
CA LYS A 727 -10.19 -7.91 0.13
C LYS A 727 -10.43 -7.98 -1.39
N MET A 728 -11.64 -8.34 -1.82
CA MET A 728 -11.97 -8.52 -3.24
C MET A 728 -11.95 -7.20 -4.03
N HIS A 729 -12.47 -6.12 -3.43
CA HIS A 729 -12.60 -4.84 -4.11
C HIS A 729 -11.49 -3.83 -3.77
N SER A 730 -10.57 -4.19 -2.86
CA SER A 730 -9.52 -3.32 -2.31
C SER A 730 -10.09 -1.98 -1.82
N LYS A 731 -11.11 -2.06 -0.94
CA LYS A 731 -11.80 -0.93 -0.30
C LYS A 731 -11.91 -1.16 1.20
N ASN A 732 -11.90 -0.09 1.98
CA ASN A 732 -12.25 -0.16 3.40
C ASN A 732 -13.76 -0.30 3.54
N VAL A 733 -14.27 -1.54 3.47
CA VAL A 733 -15.69 -1.85 3.61
C VAL A 733 -16.06 -1.94 5.09
N PHE A 734 -17.18 -1.32 5.45
CA PHE A 734 -17.78 -1.34 6.78
C PHE A 734 -19.29 -1.56 6.68
N THR A 735 -19.94 -1.78 7.83
CA THR A 735 -21.38 -1.99 7.92
C THR A 735 -22.05 -0.74 8.48
N LEU A 736 -23.11 -0.27 7.81
CA LEU A 736 -24.13 0.58 8.42
C LEU A 736 -25.40 -0.25 8.64
N ARG A 737 -26.36 0.24 9.43
CA ARG A 737 -27.71 -0.35 9.51
C ARG A 737 -28.76 0.55 8.89
N LEU A 738 -29.81 -0.03 8.31
CA LEU A 738 -30.99 0.73 7.93
C LEU A 738 -31.69 1.29 9.18
N LYS A 739 -31.71 2.61 9.33
CA LYS A 739 -32.49 3.32 10.36
C LYS A 739 -33.94 3.50 9.90
N SER A 740 -34.14 4.04 8.70
CA SER A 740 -35.47 4.25 8.12
C SER A 740 -35.43 4.27 6.60
N GLN A 741 -36.57 4.02 5.96
CA GLN A 741 -36.80 4.33 4.55
C GLN A 741 -38.15 5.03 4.36
N ARG A 742 -38.18 6.11 3.59
CA ARG A 742 -39.37 6.95 3.36
C ARG A 742 -39.52 7.29 1.88
N ASN A 743 -40.68 7.01 1.29
CA ASN A 743 -41.00 7.47 -0.07
C ASN A 743 -41.09 9.01 -0.09
N LEU A 744 -40.38 9.64 -1.02
CA LEU A 744 -40.36 11.08 -1.25
C LEU A 744 -41.35 11.51 -2.35
N GLN A 745 -42.00 10.56 -3.01
CA GLN A 745 -43.02 10.79 -4.03
C GLN A 745 -44.42 10.55 -3.47
N SER A 746 -45.41 11.20 -4.09
CA SER A 746 -46.82 10.99 -3.81
C SER A 746 -47.21 9.51 -4.04
N PRO A 747 -48.11 8.91 -3.24
CA PRO A 747 -48.65 7.57 -3.49
C PRO A 747 -49.37 7.41 -4.85
N LYS A 748 -49.66 8.52 -5.54
CA LYS A 748 -50.19 8.54 -6.92
C LYS A 748 -49.11 8.35 -7.98
N SER A 749 -47.82 8.48 -7.63
CA SER A 749 -46.73 8.36 -8.59
C SER A 749 -46.58 6.92 -9.08
N SER A 750 -46.32 6.77 -10.38
CA SER A 750 -45.98 5.48 -11.00
C SER A 750 -44.52 5.07 -10.76
N HIS A 751 -43.75 5.84 -9.98
CA HIS A 751 -42.33 5.63 -9.69
C HIS A 751 -42.12 5.82 -8.18
N THR A 752 -41.07 5.20 -7.64
CA THR A 752 -40.72 5.29 -6.21
C THR A 752 -39.30 5.83 -6.07
N ILE A 753 -39.13 6.89 -5.28
CA ILE A 753 -37.83 7.44 -4.87
C ILE A 753 -37.82 7.51 -3.35
N LEU A 754 -36.88 6.81 -2.73
CA LEU A 754 -36.74 6.69 -1.28
C LEU A 754 -35.68 7.66 -0.76
N LEU A 755 -35.97 8.31 0.37
CA LEU A 755 -34.95 8.67 1.34
C LEU A 755 -34.61 7.41 2.13
N VAL A 756 -33.36 6.94 2.03
CA VAL A 756 -32.83 5.81 2.80
C VAL A 756 -31.88 6.38 3.84
N GLU A 757 -32.10 6.08 5.12
CA GLU A 757 -31.31 6.61 6.24
C GLU A 757 -30.51 5.46 6.86
N LEU A 758 -29.17 5.58 6.88
CA LEU A 758 -28.26 4.55 7.37
C LEU A 758 -27.49 5.07 8.59
N CYS A 759 -27.42 4.30 9.69
CA CYS A 759 -26.73 4.67 10.91
C CYS A 759 -25.49 3.81 11.22
N SER A 760 -24.52 4.40 11.94
CA SER A 760 -23.38 3.68 12.56
C SER A 760 -23.76 3.12 13.93
N GLU A 761 -23.36 1.88 14.22
CA GLU A 761 -23.44 1.31 15.58
C GLU A 761 -22.33 1.81 16.52
N SER A 762 -21.27 2.41 15.97
CA SER A 762 -20.05 2.71 16.71
C SER A 762 -19.85 4.21 16.96
N ASN A 763 -19.39 4.55 18.17
CA ASN A 763 -18.98 5.92 18.54
C ASN A 763 -17.72 6.42 17.77
N GLN A 764 -17.15 5.60 16.88
CA GLN A 764 -16.17 6.07 15.89
C GLN A 764 -16.94 6.73 14.75
N GLY A 765 -16.95 8.06 14.73
CA GLY A 765 -17.71 8.83 13.75
C GLY A 765 -17.31 8.51 12.30
N LEU A 766 -18.32 8.43 11.43
CA LEU A 766 -18.12 8.19 10.00
C LEU A 766 -17.28 9.33 9.38
N SER A 767 -16.53 9.06 8.32
CA SER A 767 -15.68 10.06 7.67
C SER A 767 -16.07 10.22 6.21
N TYR A 768 -16.94 11.20 5.94
CA TYR A 768 -17.35 11.62 4.61
C TYR A 768 -17.55 13.15 4.59
N LEU A 769 -17.51 13.74 3.39
CA LEU A 769 -17.82 15.14 3.13
C LEU A 769 -19.09 15.29 2.27
N PRO A 770 -19.79 16.43 2.34
CA PRO A 770 -20.88 16.76 1.42
C PRO A 770 -20.45 16.61 -0.05
N GLY A 771 -21.29 15.95 -0.85
CA GLY A 771 -21.03 15.65 -2.27
C GLY A 771 -20.24 14.36 -2.55
N GLU A 772 -19.76 13.63 -1.53
CA GLU A 772 -19.13 12.31 -1.73
C GLU A 772 -20.17 11.19 -1.95
N HIS A 773 -19.71 10.03 -2.44
CA HIS A 773 -20.59 8.89 -2.74
C HIS A 773 -20.45 7.78 -1.69
N LEU A 774 -21.55 7.10 -1.38
CA LEU A 774 -21.52 5.80 -0.72
C LEU A 774 -21.58 4.69 -1.78
N GLY A 775 -20.55 3.84 -1.82
CA GLY A 775 -20.56 2.59 -2.59
C GLY A 775 -21.19 1.47 -1.76
N VAL A 776 -22.35 0.97 -2.18
CA VAL A 776 -23.16 -0.02 -1.46
C VAL A 776 -23.05 -1.39 -2.16
N PHE A 777 -22.78 -2.45 -1.40
CA PHE A 777 -22.81 -3.83 -1.90
C PHE A 777 -24.17 -4.48 -1.60
N PRO A 778 -24.97 -4.83 -2.62
CA PRO A 778 -26.29 -5.43 -2.42
C PRO A 778 -26.25 -6.96 -2.37
N SER A 779 -27.36 -7.57 -1.94
CA SER A 779 -27.67 -8.97 -2.26
C SER A 779 -28.47 -9.06 -3.56
N ASN A 780 -28.26 -10.14 -4.33
CA ASN A 780 -29.20 -10.55 -5.37
C ASN A 780 -30.52 -11.08 -4.75
N GLN A 781 -31.61 -11.08 -5.53
CA GLN A 781 -32.92 -11.55 -5.05
C GLN A 781 -32.91 -13.07 -4.76
N PRO A 782 -33.46 -13.53 -3.62
CA PRO A 782 -33.48 -14.96 -3.27
C PRO A 782 -34.11 -15.87 -4.32
N VAL A 783 -35.15 -15.40 -5.02
CA VAL A 783 -35.82 -16.17 -6.10
C VAL A 783 -34.86 -16.48 -7.25
N LEU A 784 -34.06 -15.49 -7.69
CA LEU A 784 -33.07 -15.68 -8.76
C LEU A 784 -31.93 -16.61 -8.32
N VAL A 785 -31.49 -16.48 -7.06
CA VAL A 785 -30.46 -17.37 -6.48
C VAL A 785 -30.97 -18.81 -6.41
N GLN A 786 -32.20 -19.01 -5.93
CA GLN A 786 -32.81 -20.34 -5.79
C GLN A 786 -33.06 -21.01 -7.14
N GLY A 787 -33.65 -20.30 -8.10
CA GLY A 787 -33.88 -20.85 -9.46
C GLY A 787 -32.59 -21.23 -10.18
N ILE A 788 -31.47 -20.52 -9.94
CA ILE A 788 -30.17 -20.93 -10.46
C ILE A 788 -29.66 -22.18 -9.74
N LEU A 789 -29.75 -22.24 -8.39
CA LEU A 789 -29.33 -23.41 -7.61
C LEU A 789 -30.06 -24.69 -8.02
N GLU A 790 -31.35 -24.61 -8.33
CA GLU A 790 -32.17 -25.73 -8.82
C GLU A 790 -31.77 -26.24 -10.22
N ARG A 791 -30.91 -25.51 -10.93
CA ARG A 791 -30.41 -25.84 -12.27
C ARG A 791 -28.94 -26.30 -12.28
N VAL A 792 -28.27 -26.36 -11.12
CA VAL A 792 -26.85 -26.78 -11.01
C VAL A 792 -26.71 -28.29 -10.91
N VAL A 793 -25.87 -28.89 -11.75
CA VAL A 793 -25.79 -30.36 -11.88
C VAL A 793 -24.94 -31.09 -10.83
N ASP A 794 -23.97 -30.42 -10.22
CA ASP A 794 -23.00 -30.97 -9.24
C ASP A 794 -22.94 -30.12 -7.95
N GLY A 795 -24.01 -29.39 -7.65
CA GLY A 795 -24.05 -28.42 -6.57
C GLY A 795 -23.75 -29.03 -5.19
N PRO A 796 -22.77 -28.51 -4.42
CA PRO A 796 -22.65 -28.86 -3.01
C PRO A 796 -23.89 -28.37 -2.24
N ALA A 797 -24.19 -29.00 -1.10
CA ALA A 797 -25.36 -28.65 -0.29
C ALA A 797 -25.43 -27.11 -0.04
N PRO A 798 -26.61 -26.45 -0.11
CA PRO A 798 -26.69 -24.99 -0.27
C PRO A 798 -25.96 -24.12 0.76
N HIS A 799 -25.70 -24.66 1.96
CA HIS A 799 -25.01 -24.00 3.06
C HIS A 799 -23.58 -24.50 3.32
N GLN A 800 -23.11 -25.54 2.62
CA GLN A 800 -21.75 -26.07 2.73
C GLN A 800 -20.73 -25.05 2.20
N PRO A 801 -19.78 -24.54 3.02
CA PRO A 801 -18.71 -23.70 2.51
C PRO A 801 -17.77 -24.51 1.62
N VAL A 802 -17.39 -23.92 0.50
CA VAL A 802 -16.42 -24.46 -0.45
C VAL A 802 -15.47 -23.36 -0.92
N TYR A 803 -14.35 -23.75 -1.53
CA TYR A 803 -13.57 -22.89 -2.39
C TYR A 803 -13.25 -23.60 -3.70
N LEU A 804 -13.01 -22.80 -4.73
CA LEU A 804 -12.55 -23.27 -6.03
C LEU A 804 -11.03 -23.48 -6.00
N GLU A 805 -10.56 -24.58 -6.57
CA GLU A 805 -9.17 -24.73 -6.99
C GLU A 805 -9.10 -24.89 -8.51
N ASN A 806 -8.09 -24.27 -9.10
CA ASN A 806 -7.76 -24.37 -10.51
C ASN A 806 -6.48 -25.21 -10.67
N LEU A 807 -6.42 -26.07 -11.67
CA LEU A 807 -5.18 -26.74 -12.06
C LEU A 807 -4.19 -25.71 -12.64
N ASP A 808 -2.90 -25.87 -12.31
CA ASP A 808 -1.86 -24.89 -12.67
C ASP A 808 -1.45 -24.91 -14.15
N GLU A 809 -0.59 -23.97 -14.55
CA GLU A 809 -0.11 -23.87 -15.94
C GLU A 809 0.68 -25.11 -16.44
N THR A 810 1.23 -25.93 -15.54
CA THR A 810 1.90 -27.20 -15.85
C THR A 810 1.00 -28.43 -15.74
N GLY A 811 -0.28 -28.27 -15.40
CA GLY A 811 -1.24 -29.36 -15.26
C GLY A 811 -0.92 -30.35 -14.12
N SER A 812 -0.05 -29.96 -13.18
CA SER A 812 0.65 -30.86 -12.25
C SER A 812 0.32 -30.61 -10.78
N TYR A 813 -0.29 -29.49 -10.43
CA TYR A 813 -0.77 -29.20 -9.08
C TYR A 813 -2.04 -28.33 -9.08
N TRP A 814 -2.85 -28.52 -8.05
CA TRP A 814 -4.04 -27.71 -7.80
C TRP A 814 -3.68 -26.46 -7.01
N THR A 815 -4.31 -25.34 -7.34
CA THR A 815 -4.07 -24.04 -6.70
C THR A 815 -5.40 -23.41 -6.27
N LYS A 816 -5.50 -22.97 -5.00
CA LYS A 816 -6.66 -22.23 -4.52
C LYS A 816 -6.84 -20.95 -5.33
N ASP A 817 -8.00 -20.85 -5.98
CA ASP A 817 -8.40 -19.67 -6.73
C ASP A 817 -8.52 -18.46 -5.77
N LYS A 818 -8.19 -17.26 -6.28
CA LYS A 818 -8.09 -16.03 -5.49
C LYS A 818 -9.19 -15.00 -5.81
N ARG A 819 -10.08 -15.30 -6.77
CA ARG A 819 -11.21 -14.47 -7.22
C ARG A 819 -12.30 -14.37 -6.16
N LEU A 820 -12.58 -15.49 -5.48
CA LEU A 820 -13.65 -15.62 -4.50
C LEU A 820 -13.12 -16.09 -3.13
N PRO A 821 -13.79 -15.74 -2.02
CA PRO A 821 -13.52 -16.30 -0.71
C PRO A 821 -14.04 -17.75 -0.62
N SER A 822 -13.65 -18.46 0.44
CA SER A 822 -14.41 -19.66 0.86
C SER A 822 -15.82 -19.24 1.25
N CYS A 823 -16.84 -19.82 0.60
CA CYS A 823 -18.25 -19.51 0.81
C CYS A 823 -19.14 -20.65 0.25
N SER A 824 -20.42 -20.70 0.60
CA SER A 824 -21.34 -21.64 -0.05
C SER A 824 -21.76 -21.13 -1.44
N LEU A 825 -22.24 -22.02 -2.31
CA LEU A 825 -22.69 -21.61 -3.66
C LEU A 825 -23.84 -20.60 -3.61
N SER A 826 -24.75 -20.75 -2.64
CA SER A 826 -25.80 -19.77 -2.35
C SER A 826 -25.22 -18.41 -1.96
N GLN A 827 -24.19 -18.37 -1.10
CA GLN A 827 -23.51 -17.11 -0.73
C GLN A 827 -22.80 -16.47 -1.92
N ALA A 828 -22.14 -17.25 -2.79
CA ALA A 828 -21.50 -16.74 -4.00
C ALA A 828 -22.51 -16.07 -4.94
N LEU A 829 -23.63 -16.75 -5.24
CA LEU A 829 -24.72 -16.23 -6.06
C LEU A 829 -25.48 -15.07 -5.39
N THR A 830 -25.47 -14.96 -4.06
CA THR A 830 -26.14 -13.87 -3.32
C THR A 830 -25.30 -12.60 -3.27
N TYR A 831 -24.00 -12.69 -2.97
CA TYR A 831 -23.16 -11.54 -2.58
C TYR A 831 -21.98 -11.23 -3.51
N PHE A 832 -21.50 -12.20 -4.30
CA PHE A 832 -20.21 -12.08 -5.01
C PHE A 832 -20.31 -12.16 -6.54
N LEU A 833 -21.37 -12.77 -7.08
CA LEU A 833 -21.56 -12.98 -8.51
C LEU A 833 -22.72 -12.14 -9.06
N ASP A 834 -22.56 -11.56 -10.24
CA ASP A 834 -23.65 -10.92 -10.96
C ASP A 834 -24.41 -11.98 -11.79
N ILE A 835 -25.66 -12.22 -11.40
CA ILE A 835 -26.58 -13.14 -12.06
C ILE A 835 -27.66 -12.40 -12.88
N THR A 836 -27.54 -11.07 -13.00
CA THR A 836 -28.57 -10.18 -13.55
C THR A 836 -28.15 -9.42 -14.79
N THR A 837 -26.85 -9.14 -14.94
CA THR A 837 -26.29 -8.56 -16.16
C THR A 837 -26.27 -9.62 -17.27
N PRO A 838 -26.79 -9.32 -18.49
CA PRO A 838 -26.84 -10.29 -19.59
C PRO A 838 -25.48 -10.93 -19.91
N PRO A 839 -25.40 -12.27 -20.04
CA PRO A 839 -24.17 -12.98 -20.36
C PRO A 839 -23.44 -12.39 -21.58
N SER A 840 -22.11 -12.29 -21.52
CA SER A 840 -21.29 -11.86 -22.65
C SER A 840 -21.26 -12.94 -23.74
N GLN A 841 -20.96 -12.55 -24.98
CA GLN A 841 -20.83 -13.51 -26.11
C GLN A 841 -19.80 -14.61 -25.83
N LEU A 842 -18.75 -14.34 -25.04
CA LEU A 842 -17.79 -15.36 -24.61
C LEU A 842 -18.37 -16.31 -23.55
N LEU A 843 -19.21 -15.81 -22.64
CA LEU A 843 -19.90 -16.65 -21.67
C LEU A 843 -20.95 -17.54 -22.37
N LEU A 844 -21.69 -17.00 -23.34
CA LEU A 844 -22.60 -17.77 -24.20
C LEU A 844 -21.85 -18.87 -24.99
N ARG A 845 -20.67 -18.58 -25.56
CA ARG A 845 -19.82 -19.57 -26.25
C ARG A 845 -19.36 -20.71 -25.33
N LYS A 846 -19.12 -20.41 -24.05
CA LYS A 846 -18.76 -21.41 -23.04
C LYS A 846 -20.00 -22.20 -22.57
N LEU A 847 -21.17 -21.58 -22.48
CA LEU A 847 -22.45 -22.26 -22.20
C LEU A 847 -22.84 -23.22 -23.33
N ALA A 848 -22.61 -22.86 -24.60
CA ALA A 848 -22.86 -23.73 -25.76
C ALA A 848 -22.18 -25.11 -25.64
N GLN A 849 -20.99 -25.16 -25.02
CA GLN A 849 -20.24 -26.40 -24.78
C GLN A 849 -20.88 -27.29 -23.69
N LEU A 850 -21.63 -26.69 -22.77
CA LEU A 850 -22.40 -27.35 -21.70
C LEU A 850 -23.86 -27.63 -22.09
N THR A 851 -24.24 -27.29 -23.32
CA THR A 851 -25.58 -27.56 -23.87
C THR A 851 -25.64 -28.99 -24.40
N THR A 852 -26.72 -29.72 -24.10
CA THR A 852 -26.88 -31.12 -24.52
C THR A 852 -27.77 -31.30 -25.74
N ASP A 853 -28.69 -30.38 -26.02
CA ASP A 853 -29.41 -30.33 -27.30
C ASP A 853 -28.60 -29.63 -28.40
N GLY A 854 -28.75 -30.12 -29.63
CA GLY A 854 -28.02 -29.61 -30.80
C GLY A 854 -28.55 -28.28 -31.34
N ALA A 855 -29.87 -28.05 -31.27
CA ALA A 855 -30.49 -26.81 -31.74
C ALA A 855 -30.29 -25.67 -30.72
N GLU A 856 -30.39 -25.96 -29.42
CA GLU A 856 -30.00 -25.02 -28.35
C GLU A 856 -28.52 -24.64 -28.45
N ARG A 857 -27.61 -25.60 -28.71
CA ARG A 857 -26.18 -25.31 -28.93
C ARG A 857 -25.99 -24.39 -30.13
N GLN A 858 -26.57 -24.72 -31.28
CA GLN A 858 -26.50 -23.87 -32.47
C GLN A 858 -27.02 -22.46 -32.16
N ARG A 859 -28.12 -22.35 -31.42
CA ARG A 859 -28.72 -21.05 -31.08
C ARG A 859 -27.83 -20.21 -30.15
N LEU A 860 -27.14 -20.83 -29.19
CA LEU A 860 -26.14 -20.15 -28.37
C LEU A 860 -24.90 -19.72 -29.19
N GLU A 861 -24.51 -20.50 -30.19
CA GLU A 861 -23.43 -20.15 -31.14
C GLU A 861 -23.85 -19.01 -32.10
N GLU A 862 -25.11 -18.95 -32.54
CA GLU A 862 -25.69 -17.81 -33.26
C GLU A 862 -25.70 -16.54 -32.39
N LEU A 863 -26.08 -16.66 -31.12
CA LEU A 863 -26.02 -15.55 -30.15
C LEU A 863 -24.59 -15.13 -29.79
N CYS A 864 -23.56 -15.84 -30.25
CA CYS A 864 -22.18 -15.34 -30.23
C CYS A 864 -21.90 -14.30 -31.33
N GLN A 865 -22.79 -14.09 -32.31
CA GLN A 865 -22.61 -13.09 -33.38
C GLN A 865 -23.09 -11.70 -32.93
N PRO A 866 -22.34 -10.61 -33.16
CA PRO A 866 -22.70 -9.27 -32.64
C PRO A 866 -24.08 -8.75 -33.05
N SER A 867 -24.58 -9.10 -34.24
CA SER A 867 -25.91 -8.66 -34.69
C SER A 867 -27.04 -9.31 -33.89
N GLU A 868 -26.99 -10.63 -33.70
CA GLU A 868 -28.04 -11.38 -33.00
C GLU A 868 -27.92 -11.22 -31.49
N TYR A 869 -26.69 -11.19 -30.97
CA TYR A 869 -26.42 -10.86 -29.58
C TYR A 869 -27.06 -9.54 -29.17
N ASN A 870 -26.85 -8.46 -29.93
CA ASN A 870 -27.39 -7.15 -29.58
C ASN A 870 -28.92 -7.10 -29.70
N LYS A 871 -29.52 -7.72 -30.73
CA LYS A 871 -30.99 -7.84 -30.83
C LYS A 871 -31.57 -8.52 -29.59
N TRP A 872 -31.01 -9.66 -29.19
CA TRP A 872 -31.45 -10.45 -28.05
C TRP A 872 -31.21 -9.72 -26.72
N LYS A 873 -29.99 -9.18 -26.49
CA LYS A 873 -29.63 -8.37 -25.32
C LYS A 873 -30.56 -7.18 -25.14
N PHE A 874 -30.84 -6.40 -26.18
CA PHE A 874 -31.68 -5.21 -26.07
C PHE A 874 -33.19 -5.50 -26.03
N ALA A 875 -33.67 -6.62 -26.57
CA ALA A 875 -35.08 -7.01 -26.50
C ALA A 875 -35.44 -7.69 -25.18
N ASN A 876 -34.61 -8.64 -24.72
CA ASN A 876 -34.87 -9.47 -23.55
C ASN A 876 -34.17 -8.97 -22.29
N SER A 877 -32.99 -8.35 -22.39
CA SER A 877 -32.09 -8.01 -21.27
C SER A 877 -31.94 -9.14 -20.21
N PRO A 878 -31.74 -10.41 -20.63
CA PRO A 878 -32.03 -11.57 -19.79
C PRO A 878 -31.02 -11.73 -18.66
N THR A 879 -31.54 -12.07 -17.48
CA THR A 879 -30.78 -12.55 -16.32
C THR A 879 -30.15 -13.92 -16.63
N PHE A 880 -29.18 -14.36 -15.82
CA PHE A 880 -28.58 -15.69 -15.98
C PHE A 880 -29.61 -16.82 -15.78
N LEU A 881 -30.63 -16.61 -14.93
CA LEU A 881 -31.73 -17.57 -14.75
C LEU A 881 -32.57 -17.69 -16.03
N GLU A 882 -32.99 -16.58 -16.62
CA GLU A 882 -33.77 -16.59 -17.87
C GLU A 882 -33.00 -17.25 -19.04
N VAL A 883 -31.66 -17.27 -19.02
CA VAL A 883 -30.86 -18.04 -19.98
C VAL A 883 -30.88 -19.54 -19.69
N LEU A 884 -30.92 -19.97 -18.42
CA LEU A 884 -31.12 -21.38 -18.05
C LEU A 884 -32.57 -21.86 -18.29
N GLU A 885 -33.52 -20.94 -18.47
CA GLU A 885 -34.91 -21.20 -18.85
C GLU A 885 -35.12 -21.18 -20.38
N GLU A 886 -34.45 -20.28 -21.11
CA GLU A 886 -34.46 -20.23 -22.59
C GLU A 886 -33.72 -21.42 -23.22
N PHE A 887 -32.71 -21.96 -22.54
CA PHE A 887 -31.91 -23.12 -22.97
C PHE A 887 -31.95 -24.23 -21.91
N PRO A 888 -33.07 -24.99 -21.80
CA PRO A 888 -33.27 -25.97 -20.74
C PRO A 888 -32.26 -27.12 -20.74
N SER A 889 -31.67 -27.47 -21.89
CA SER A 889 -30.67 -28.55 -22.00
C SER A 889 -29.26 -28.17 -21.48
N LEU A 890 -29.07 -26.94 -20.98
CA LEU A 890 -27.84 -26.52 -20.31
C LEU A 890 -27.60 -27.30 -19.02
N GLN A 891 -26.42 -27.91 -18.91
CA GLN A 891 -25.91 -28.59 -17.72
C GLN A 891 -24.76 -27.79 -17.11
N VAL A 892 -25.08 -26.81 -16.26
CA VAL A 892 -24.06 -25.90 -15.69
C VAL A 892 -23.58 -26.40 -14.32
N PRO A 893 -22.28 -26.71 -14.16
CA PRO A 893 -21.73 -27.11 -12.87
C PRO A 893 -21.38 -25.90 -11.99
N ALA A 894 -21.33 -26.11 -10.67
CA ALA A 894 -20.93 -25.12 -9.67
C ALA A 894 -19.51 -24.59 -9.93
N GLY A 895 -18.59 -25.44 -10.40
CA GLY A 895 -17.25 -25.02 -10.83
C GLY A 895 -17.26 -24.00 -11.98
N PHE A 896 -18.24 -24.07 -12.89
CA PHE A 896 -18.42 -23.07 -13.94
C PHE A 896 -18.92 -21.75 -13.36
N LEU A 897 -19.93 -21.79 -12.47
CA LEU A 897 -20.49 -20.59 -11.85
C LEU A 897 -19.43 -19.78 -11.09
N LEU A 898 -18.65 -20.44 -10.23
CA LEU A 898 -17.61 -19.78 -9.43
C LEU A 898 -16.43 -19.27 -10.29
N SER A 899 -16.09 -19.96 -11.38
CA SER A 899 -14.95 -19.58 -12.23
C SER A 899 -15.29 -18.58 -13.34
N GLN A 900 -16.53 -18.54 -13.83
CA GLN A 900 -16.91 -17.78 -15.03
C GLN A 900 -17.85 -16.58 -14.77
N LEU A 901 -18.82 -16.64 -13.85
CA LEU A 901 -19.81 -15.55 -13.69
C LEU A 901 -19.14 -14.23 -13.23
N PRO A 902 -19.50 -13.06 -13.80
CA PRO A 902 -18.91 -11.77 -13.43
C PRO A 902 -19.03 -11.46 -11.93
N LEU A 903 -18.11 -10.67 -11.37
CA LEU A 903 -18.20 -10.24 -9.97
C LEU A 903 -19.25 -9.15 -9.78
N LEU A 904 -20.11 -9.32 -8.78
CA LEU A 904 -21.15 -8.35 -8.40
C LEU A 904 -20.50 -7.01 -8.01
N LYS A 905 -20.92 -5.92 -8.66
CA LYS A 905 -20.35 -4.59 -8.43
C LYS A 905 -21.11 -3.86 -7.31
N PRO A 906 -20.43 -3.05 -6.47
CA PRO A 906 -21.12 -2.07 -5.63
C PRO A 906 -21.82 -1.04 -6.51
N ARG A 907 -22.95 -0.52 -6.05
CA ARG A 907 -23.67 0.59 -6.69
C ARG A 907 -23.43 1.87 -5.89
N TYR A 908 -23.11 2.96 -6.58
CA TYR A 908 -22.82 4.26 -5.96
C TYR A 908 -24.07 5.12 -5.85
N TYR A 909 -24.21 5.82 -4.72
CA TYR A 909 -25.22 6.85 -4.51
C TYR A 909 -24.55 8.09 -3.91
N SER A 910 -24.85 9.27 -4.43
CA SER A 910 -24.37 10.55 -3.88
C SER A 910 -25.03 10.78 -2.51
N ILE A 911 -24.23 11.11 -1.50
CA ILE A 911 -24.71 11.23 -0.11
C ILE A 911 -25.57 12.49 0.03
N SER A 912 -26.77 12.33 0.59
CA SER A 912 -27.79 13.38 0.73
C SER A 912 -27.97 13.88 2.17
N SER A 913 -26.88 13.86 2.94
CA SER A 913 -26.77 14.44 4.29
C SER A 913 -25.43 15.15 4.52
N SER A 914 -25.39 16.17 5.38
CA SER A 914 -24.12 16.65 5.97
C SER A 914 -23.80 15.86 7.23
N ARG A 915 -22.55 15.41 7.36
CA ARG A 915 -22.04 14.81 8.61
C ARG A 915 -22.01 15.81 9.76
N GLU A 916 -21.68 17.07 9.53
CA GLU A 916 -21.64 18.04 10.63
C GLU A 916 -23.05 18.32 11.18
N HIS A 917 -24.07 18.26 10.31
CA HIS A 917 -25.48 18.36 10.70
C HIS A 917 -26.01 17.06 11.34
N ILE A 918 -25.62 15.87 10.85
CA ILE A 918 -26.09 14.57 11.34
C ILE A 918 -24.89 13.59 11.48
N PRO A 919 -24.12 13.62 12.59
CA PRO A 919 -22.81 12.95 12.68
C PRO A 919 -22.82 11.42 12.64
N THR A 920 -23.93 10.79 13.00
CA THR A 920 -24.07 9.33 13.14
C THR A 920 -24.66 8.65 11.90
N GLU A 921 -25.04 9.41 10.87
CA GLU A 921 -25.89 8.92 9.78
C GLU A 921 -25.38 9.28 8.38
N VAL A 922 -25.81 8.49 7.39
CA VAL A 922 -25.62 8.70 5.95
C VAL A 922 -26.98 8.55 5.29
N HIS A 923 -27.46 9.60 4.64
CA HIS A 923 -28.73 9.58 3.92
C HIS A 923 -28.46 9.40 2.41
N LEU A 924 -29.30 8.64 1.73
CA LEU A 924 -29.24 8.41 0.27
C LEU A 924 -30.60 8.75 -0.36
N THR A 925 -30.59 9.26 -1.60
CA THR A 925 -31.81 9.49 -2.40
C THR A 925 -31.87 8.45 -3.52
N VAL A 926 -32.65 7.38 -3.31
CA VAL A 926 -32.60 6.15 -4.12
C VAL A 926 -33.84 6.02 -5.00
N ALA A 927 -33.70 6.15 -6.31
CA ALA A 927 -34.75 5.73 -7.25
C ALA A 927 -34.83 4.20 -7.31
N VAL A 928 -36.00 3.63 -7.06
CA VAL A 928 -36.21 2.18 -7.12
C VAL A 928 -36.44 1.78 -8.58
N LEU A 929 -35.44 1.12 -9.18
CA LEU A 929 -35.48 0.72 -10.58
C LEU A 929 -36.27 -0.58 -10.75
N THR A 930 -37.43 -0.48 -11.39
CA THR A 930 -38.16 -1.62 -11.95
C THR A 930 -38.58 -1.31 -13.39
N TYR A 931 -38.52 -2.31 -14.27
CA TYR A 931 -38.89 -2.16 -15.68
C TYR A 931 -39.35 -3.49 -16.26
N ARG A 932 -40.16 -3.47 -17.33
CA ARG A 932 -40.55 -4.69 -18.06
C ARG A 932 -39.76 -4.79 -19.36
N THR A 933 -39.22 -5.96 -19.63
CA THR A 933 -38.48 -6.26 -20.87
C THR A 933 -39.45 -6.37 -22.06
N ARG A 934 -38.95 -6.66 -23.27
CA ARG A 934 -39.75 -6.75 -24.51
C ARG A 934 -40.71 -5.56 -24.71
N GLY A 935 -40.22 -4.36 -24.37
CA GLY A 935 -40.95 -3.11 -24.51
C GLY A 935 -42.17 -2.92 -23.60
N GLY A 936 -42.18 -3.56 -22.42
CA GLY A 936 -43.29 -3.47 -21.47
C GLY A 936 -44.17 -4.72 -21.41
N GLN A 937 -44.02 -5.63 -22.39
CA GLN A 937 -44.79 -6.87 -22.48
C GLN A 937 -44.08 -8.10 -21.88
N GLY A 938 -42.80 -7.97 -21.54
CA GLY A 938 -41.98 -9.03 -20.96
C GLY A 938 -42.09 -9.16 -19.43
N PRO A 939 -41.31 -10.08 -18.83
CA PRO A 939 -41.14 -10.18 -17.38
C PRO A 939 -40.72 -8.86 -16.74
N LEU A 940 -41.01 -8.73 -15.44
CA LEU A 940 -40.62 -7.59 -14.62
C LEU A 940 -39.19 -7.81 -14.11
N HIS A 941 -38.31 -6.87 -14.42
CA HIS A 941 -36.91 -6.85 -14.01
C HIS A 941 -36.68 -5.82 -12.91
N HIS A 942 -35.72 -6.13 -12.05
CA HIS A 942 -35.47 -5.42 -10.79
C HIS A 942 -34.01 -4.94 -10.72
N GLY A 943 -33.80 -3.66 -10.45
CA GLY A 943 -32.46 -3.07 -10.34
C GLY A 943 -31.79 -3.40 -9.02
N VAL A 944 -31.20 -4.60 -8.93
CA VAL A 944 -30.52 -5.25 -7.78
C VAL A 944 -30.45 -4.38 -6.53
N CYS A 945 -29.51 -3.42 -6.47
CA CYS A 945 -29.26 -2.63 -5.26
C CYS A 945 -30.42 -1.74 -4.83
N SER A 946 -31.14 -1.12 -5.79
CA SER A 946 -32.23 -0.20 -5.48
C SER A 946 -33.46 -0.94 -4.94
N THR A 947 -33.76 -2.12 -5.50
CA THR A 947 -34.83 -2.98 -5.02
C THR A 947 -34.45 -3.69 -3.72
N TRP A 948 -33.20 -4.13 -3.58
CA TRP A 948 -32.66 -4.69 -2.33
C TRP A 948 -32.81 -3.69 -1.18
N LEU A 949 -32.31 -2.45 -1.34
CA LEU A 949 -32.48 -1.38 -0.35
C LEU A 949 -33.96 -1.14 0.00
N SER A 950 -34.86 -1.12 -1.00
CA SER A 950 -36.31 -0.94 -0.76
C SER A 950 -36.97 -2.09 0.01
N SER A 951 -36.36 -3.28 -0.02
CA SER A 951 -36.84 -4.50 0.66
C SER A 951 -36.16 -4.78 2.00
N LEU A 952 -35.28 -3.90 2.48
CA LEU A 952 -34.63 -4.06 3.77
C LEU A 952 -35.56 -3.68 4.92
N GLU A 953 -35.62 -4.55 5.94
CA GLU A 953 -36.23 -4.25 7.23
C GLU A 953 -35.34 -3.31 8.06
N PRO A 954 -35.91 -2.52 8.99
CA PRO A 954 -35.13 -1.74 9.94
C PRO A 954 -34.09 -2.59 10.69
N GLN A 955 -32.94 -1.98 10.98
CA GLN A 955 -31.75 -2.62 11.54
C GLN A 955 -31.03 -3.65 10.63
N ALA A 956 -31.48 -3.88 9.39
CA ALA A 956 -30.74 -4.73 8.45
C ALA A 956 -29.34 -4.16 8.12
N PRO A 957 -28.29 -4.99 8.03
CA PRO A 957 -26.93 -4.56 7.76
C PRO A 957 -26.71 -4.22 6.27
N VAL A 958 -26.01 -3.13 6.02
CA VAL A 958 -25.67 -2.59 4.68
C VAL A 958 -24.15 -2.50 4.54
N PRO A 959 -23.49 -3.47 3.87
CA PRO A 959 -22.07 -3.40 3.58
C PRO A 959 -21.77 -2.29 2.57
N CYS A 960 -20.89 -1.36 2.93
CA CYS A 960 -20.62 -0.17 2.13
C CYS A 960 -19.22 0.43 2.37
N PHE A 961 -18.85 1.42 1.56
CA PHE A 961 -17.64 2.23 1.72
C PHE A 961 -17.86 3.65 1.18
N VAL A 962 -17.14 4.63 1.72
CA VAL A 962 -17.13 5.99 1.16
C VAL A 962 -16.18 6.04 -0.05
N ARG A 963 -16.65 6.61 -1.16
CA ARG A 963 -15.84 7.00 -2.32
C ARG A 963 -15.74 8.52 -2.34
N SER A 964 -14.53 9.04 -2.20
CA SER A 964 -14.29 10.49 -2.23
C SER A 964 -14.52 11.06 -3.63
N ALA A 965 -15.20 12.21 -3.69
CA ALA A 965 -15.53 12.95 -4.90
C ALA A 965 -14.88 14.35 -4.85
N SER A 966 -13.54 14.40 -4.84
CA SER A 966 -12.77 15.66 -4.69
C SER A 966 -12.92 16.69 -5.83
N SER A 967 -13.73 16.36 -6.85
CA SER A 967 -14.20 17.23 -7.93
C SER A 967 -15.61 17.79 -7.70
N PHE A 968 -16.36 17.32 -6.69
CA PHE A 968 -17.77 17.66 -6.45
C PHE A 968 -18.04 18.01 -4.97
N GLN A 969 -17.20 18.86 -4.38
CA GLN A 969 -17.33 19.36 -3.01
C GLN A 969 -17.66 20.86 -3.01
N LEU A 970 -18.25 21.36 -1.93
CA LEU A 970 -18.50 22.80 -1.71
C LEU A 970 -17.20 23.63 -1.83
N PRO A 971 -17.29 24.93 -2.15
CA PRO A 971 -16.11 25.80 -2.21
C PRO A 971 -15.42 25.90 -0.85
N LYS A 972 -14.09 26.10 -0.85
CA LYS A 972 -13.31 26.29 0.38
C LYS A 972 -13.58 27.63 1.05
N ASP A 973 -13.83 28.66 0.24
CA ASP A 973 -14.29 29.95 0.73
C ASP A 973 -15.81 29.91 0.83
N ALA A 974 -16.30 29.98 2.06
CA ALA A 974 -17.72 29.91 2.36
C ALA A 974 -18.53 31.03 1.67
N SER A 975 -17.92 32.16 1.32
CA SER A 975 -18.59 33.31 0.69
C SER A 975 -18.86 33.16 -0.81
N GLN A 976 -18.22 32.20 -1.50
CA GLN A 976 -18.37 32.04 -2.94
C GLN A 976 -19.79 31.57 -3.34
N PRO A 977 -20.44 32.22 -4.32
CA PRO A 977 -21.79 31.85 -4.76
C PRO A 977 -21.79 30.55 -5.56
N CYS A 978 -22.89 29.80 -5.47
CA CYS A 978 -23.04 28.48 -6.08
C CYS A 978 -24.38 28.36 -6.84
N ILE A 979 -24.33 27.90 -8.09
CA ILE A 979 -25.53 27.46 -8.82
C ILE A 979 -25.56 25.93 -8.83
N LEU A 980 -26.67 25.34 -8.39
CA LEU A 980 -26.85 23.91 -8.19
C LEU A 980 -27.94 23.38 -9.13
N ILE A 981 -27.59 22.59 -10.16
CA ILE A 981 -28.52 22.09 -11.19
C ILE A 981 -28.68 20.58 -11.03
N GLY A 982 -29.88 20.12 -10.69
CA GLY A 982 -30.11 18.68 -10.46
C GLY A 982 -31.56 18.24 -10.40
N PRO A 983 -32.17 17.87 -11.55
CA PRO A 983 -33.53 17.33 -11.58
C PRO A 983 -33.62 15.88 -11.09
N GLY A 984 -34.79 15.50 -10.56
CA GLY A 984 -35.03 14.18 -9.98
C GLY A 984 -34.04 13.84 -8.87
N THR A 985 -33.47 12.63 -8.88
CA THR A 985 -32.44 12.22 -7.91
C THR A 985 -31.12 13.01 -8.03
N GLY A 986 -30.94 13.86 -9.05
CA GLY A 986 -29.81 14.78 -9.15
C GLY A 986 -29.75 15.81 -8.02
N ILE A 987 -30.82 15.94 -7.23
CA ILE A 987 -30.84 16.74 -6.01
C ILE A 987 -30.02 16.14 -4.84
N ALA A 988 -29.67 14.85 -4.91
CA ALA A 988 -29.07 14.10 -3.79
C ALA A 988 -27.87 14.81 -3.14
N PRO A 989 -26.77 15.14 -3.84
CA PRO A 989 -25.63 15.80 -3.19
C PRO A 989 -25.98 17.22 -2.72
N PHE A 990 -26.90 17.92 -3.39
CA PHE A 990 -27.29 19.28 -3.00
C PHE A 990 -28.01 19.33 -1.64
N ARG A 991 -28.69 18.24 -1.25
CA ARG A 991 -29.21 18.11 0.12
C ARG A 991 -28.09 18.10 1.17
N SER A 992 -26.97 17.43 0.88
CA SER A 992 -25.78 17.52 1.75
C SER A 992 -25.20 18.93 1.80
N PHE A 993 -25.22 19.66 0.67
CA PHE A 993 -24.71 21.03 0.59
C PHE A 993 -25.57 22.01 1.42
N TRP A 994 -26.90 21.99 1.29
CA TRP A 994 -27.74 22.92 2.07
C TRP A 994 -27.77 22.58 3.55
N GLN A 995 -27.72 21.30 3.94
CA GLN A 995 -27.53 20.93 5.35
C GLN A 995 -26.17 21.39 5.90
N GLN A 996 -25.11 21.34 5.09
CA GLN A 996 -23.79 21.84 5.48
C GLN A 996 -23.82 23.36 5.71
N ARG A 997 -24.40 24.13 4.78
CA ARG A 997 -24.53 25.58 4.90
C ARG A 997 -25.45 26.00 6.05
N LEU A 998 -26.52 25.24 6.29
CA LEU A 998 -27.39 25.41 7.45
C LEU A 998 -26.60 25.26 8.77
N TYR A 999 -25.81 24.19 8.89
CA TYR A 999 -24.97 23.96 10.06
C TYR A 999 -23.91 25.06 10.24
N GLU A 1000 -23.26 25.50 9.15
CA GLU A 1000 -22.31 26.62 9.15
C GLU A 1000 -22.93 27.92 9.66
N ALA A 1001 -24.15 28.26 9.22
CA ALA A 1001 -24.87 29.44 9.68
C ALA A 1001 -25.32 29.31 11.15
N GLU A 1002 -25.98 28.20 11.51
CA GLU A 1002 -26.58 28.01 12.84
C GLU A 1002 -25.55 27.73 13.96
N ASN A 1003 -24.39 27.11 13.65
CA ASN A 1003 -23.43 26.62 14.65
C ASN A 1003 -22.04 27.25 14.56
N LYS A 1004 -21.62 27.75 13.39
CA LYS A 1004 -20.31 28.42 13.21
C LYS A 1004 -20.43 29.94 13.02
N GLY A 1005 -21.65 30.47 12.86
CA GLY A 1005 -21.88 31.89 12.55
C GLY A 1005 -21.37 32.30 11.16
N LEU A 1006 -21.10 31.33 10.28
CA LEU A 1006 -20.56 31.55 8.94
C LEU A 1006 -21.72 31.75 7.96
N GLN A 1007 -21.96 33.00 7.56
CA GLN A 1007 -22.94 33.31 6.51
C GLN A 1007 -22.38 32.91 5.15
N GLY A 1008 -22.96 31.88 4.55
CA GLY A 1008 -22.55 31.38 3.24
C GLY A 1008 -22.91 32.32 2.08
N GLY A 1009 -22.15 32.21 0.99
CA GLY A 1009 -22.48 32.80 -0.30
C GLY A 1009 -23.80 32.25 -0.86
N ARG A 1010 -24.44 33.04 -1.73
CA ARG A 1010 -25.75 32.69 -2.32
C ARG A 1010 -25.72 31.32 -2.99
N MET A 1011 -26.69 30.47 -2.64
CA MET A 1011 -26.93 29.22 -3.36
C MET A 1011 -28.25 29.30 -4.13
N THR A 1012 -28.18 29.14 -5.45
CA THR A 1012 -29.34 29.14 -6.36
C THR A 1012 -29.58 27.71 -6.83
N LEU A 1013 -30.73 27.12 -6.48
CA LEU A 1013 -31.10 25.76 -6.83
C LEU A 1013 -31.97 25.74 -8.11
N VAL A 1014 -31.54 25.00 -9.12
CA VAL A 1014 -32.28 24.73 -10.36
C VAL A 1014 -32.70 23.26 -10.35
N PHE A 1015 -33.87 23.01 -9.76
CA PHE A 1015 -34.49 21.69 -9.65
C PHE A 1015 -35.40 21.40 -10.85
N GLY A 1016 -35.77 20.14 -11.03
CA GLY A 1016 -36.78 19.78 -12.02
C GLY A 1016 -37.39 18.40 -11.77
N CYS A 1017 -38.69 18.29 -12.03
CA CYS A 1017 -39.46 17.07 -11.87
C CYS A 1017 -40.56 16.96 -12.95
N ARG A 1018 -41.54 16.08 -12.77
CA ARG A 1018 -42.68 15.91 -13.69
C ARG A 1018 -43.85 16.80 -13.28
N HIS A 1019 -44.26 16.73 -12.03
CA HIS A 1019 -45.46 17.40 -11.52
C HIS A 1019 -45.27 17.82 -10.04
N PRO A 1020 -45.67 19.05 -9.63
CA PRO A 1020 -45.43 19.56 -8.28
C PRO A 1020 -46.00 18.66 -7.17
N ASP A 1021 -47.15 18.02 -7.42
CA ASP A 1021 -47.85 17.18 -6.45
C ASP A 1021 -47.55 15.67 -6.57
N GLU A 1022 -46.61 15.27 -7.43
CA GLU A 1022 -46.21 13.86 -7.61
C GLU A 1022 -44.77 13.55 -7.21
N ASP A 1023 -43.81 14.34 -7.70
CA ASP A 1023 -42.38 14.00 -7.64
C ASP A 1023 -41.45 15.18 -7.28
N HIS A 1024 -42.00 16.21 -6.62
CA HIS A 1024 -41.23 17.34 -6.09
C HIS A 1024 -40.49 16.96 -4.80
N LEU A 1025 -39.39 16.23 -4.96
CA LEU A 1025 -38.55 15.72 -3.86
C LEU A 1025 -38.13 16.86 -2.90
N TYR A 1026 -38.16 16.59 -1.60
CA TYR A 1026 -37.71 17.51 -0.54
C TYR A 1026 -38.35 18.91 -0.52
N ARG A 1027 -39.52 19.12 -1.15
CA ARG A 1027 -40.21 20.42 -1.28
C ARG A 1027 -40.35 21.19 0.04
N GLU A 1028 -40.65 20.52 1.14
CA GLU A 1028 -40.78 21.14 2.47
C GLU A 1028 -39.43 21.62 3.02
N GLU A 1029 -38.38 20.82 2.85
CA GLU A 1029 -37.00 21.18 3.24
C GLU A 1029 -36.51 22.37 2.40
N MET A 1030 -36.75 22.38 1.08
CA MET A 1030 -36.43 23.53 0.21
C MET A 1030 -37.09 24.83 0.72
N LEU A 1031 -38.38 24.76 1.06
CA LEU A 1031 -39.14 25.89 1.56
C LEU A 1031 -38.68 26.35 2.96
N GLU A 1032 -38.10 25.47 3.77
CA GLU A 1032 -37.38 25.88 4.99
C GLU A 1032 -36.04 26.54 4.67
N MET A 1033 -35.22 25.95 3.80
CA MET A 1033 -33.89 26.51 3.47
C MET A 1033 -34.00 27.88 2.79
N ALA A 1034 -35.04 28.12 2.00
CA ALA A 1034 -35.36 29.44 1.46
C ALA A 1034 -35.76 30.44 2.56
N ARG A 1035 -36.63 30.04 3.50
CA ARG A 1035 -37.01 30.89 4.65
C ARG A 1035 -35.84 31.20 5.59
N LYS A 1036 -34.87 30.29 5.71
CA LYS A 1036 -33.62 30.48 6.46
C LYS A 1036 -32.52 31.21 5.67
N GLY A 1037 -32.76 31.57 4.41
CA GLY A 1037 -31.79 32.25 3.55
C GLY A 1037 -30.60 31.38 3.10
N VAL A 1038 -30.64 30.07 3.34
CA VAL A 1038 -29.60 29.10 2.96
C VAL A 1038 -29.67 28.81 1.46
N LEU A 1039 -30.88 28.66 0.91
CA LEU A 1039 -31.12 28.75 -0.53
C LEU A 1039 -31.59 30.17 -0.81
N HIS A 1040 -30.87 30.91 -1.66
CA HIS A 1040 -31.21 32.28 -2.02
C HIS A 1040 -32.41 32.30 -2.98
N GLU A 1041 -32.40 31.41 -3.97
CA GLU A 1041 -33.48 31.21 -4.93
C GLU A 1041 -33.65 29.72 -5.23
N VAL A 1042 -34.89 29.32 -5.53
CA VAL A 1042 -35.25 27.95 -5.94
C VAL A 1042 -36.12 28.02 -7.19
N HIS A 1043 -35.59 27.50 -8.29
CA HIS A 1043 -36.21 27.48 -9.61
C HIS A 1043 -36.54 26.04 -9.99
N THR A 1044 -37.82 25.72 -10.22
CA THR A 1044 -38.27 24.34 -10.48
C THR A 1044 -38.88 24.19 -11.86
N ALA A 1045 -38.28 23.34 -12.69
CA ALA A 1045 -38.80 22.96 -14.00
C ALA A 1045 -39.81 21.81 -13.90
N TYR A 1046 -40.98 21.95 -14.55
CA TYR A 1046 -41.99 20.88 -14.59
C TYR A 1046 -42.16 20.35 -16.01
N SER A 1047 -41.82 19.07 -16.19
CA SER A 1047 -41.78 18.42 -17.50
C SER A 1047 -43.12 17.80 -17.94
N ARG A 1048 -44.16 17.79 -17.08
CA ARG A 1048 -45.46 17.14 -17.35
C ARG A 1048 -46.68 17.88 -16.77
N LEU A 1049 -46.66 19.22 -16.67
CA LEU A 1049 -47.85 19.98 -16.28
C LEU A 1049 -48.96 19.86 -17.36
N PRO A 1050 -50.20 19.47 -17.02
CA PRO A 1050 -51.30 19.41 -17.98
C PRO A 1050 -51.56 20.77 -18.64
N GLY A 1051 -51.70 20.78 -19.97
CA GLY A 1051 -51.99 22.00 -20.74
C GLY A 1051 -50.82 22.98 -20.90
N GLN A 1052 -49.63 22.66 -20.40
CA GLN A 1052 -48.42 23.49 -20.54
C GLN A 1052 -47.34 22.78 -21.37
N PRO A 1053 -46.41 23.51 -22.03
CA PRO A 1053 -45.25 22.90 -22.67
C PRO A 1053 -44.35 22.20 -21.64
N LYS A 1054 -43.62 21.17 -22.07
CA LYS A 1054 -42.60 20.54 -21.21
C LYS A 1054 -41.49 21.57 -20.91
N VAL A 1055 -41.19 21.82 -19.64
CA VAL A 1055 -40.06 22.67 -19.22
C VAL A 1055 -38.99 21.80 -18.56
N TYR A 1056 -37.72 21.97 -18.94
CA TYR A 1056 -36.57 21.32 -18.33
C TYR A 1056 -35.62 22.35 -17.69
N VAL A 1057 -34.64 21.88 -16.90
CA VAL A 1057 -33.71 22.76 -16.18
C VAL A 1057 -32.89 23.66 -17.11
N GLN A 1058 -32.51 23.16 -18.29
CA GLN A 1058 -31.83 23.95 -19.31
C GLN A 1058 -32.69 25.08 -19.89
N ASP A 1059 -34.03 24.95 -19.87
CA ASP A 1059 -34.91 26.00 -20.36
C ASP A 1059 -35.02 27.15 -19.36
N LEU A 1060 -35.02 26.85 -18.05
CA LEU A 1060 -34.91 27.86 -17.00
C LEU A 1060 -33.55 28.59 -17.05
N LEU A 1061 -32.46 27.86 -17.28
CA LEU A 1061 -31.13 28.47 -17.51
C LEU A 1061 -31.16 29.44 -18.70
N ARG A 1062 -31.82 29.07 -19.80
CA ARG A 1062 -31.90 29.89 -21.02
C ARG A 1062 -32.83 31.10 -20.88
N GLN A 1063 -33.97 30.93 -20.21
CA GLN A 1063 -35.06 31.92 -20.17
C GLN A 1063 -34.97 32.89 -18.97
N GLN A 1064 -34.49 32.42 -17.82
CA GLN A 1064 -34.61 33.14 -16.54
C GLN A 1064 -33.24 33.42 -15.90
N LEU A 1065 -32.31 32.46 -15.95
CA LEU A 1065 -31.04 32.52 -15.21
C LEU A 1065 -29.82 32.89 -16.07
N ALA A 1066 -30.01 33.31 -17.32
CA ALA A 1066 -28.92 33.67 -18.24
C ALA A 1066 -27.95 34.72 -17.66
N SER A 1067 -28.47 35.74 -16.99
CA SER A 1067 -27.65 36.77 -16.32
C SER A 1067 -27.04 36.29 -15.01
N GLU A 1068 -27.73 35.41 -14.28
CA GLU A 1068 -27.26 34.83 -13.02
C GLU A 1068 -26.02 33.94 -13.24
N VAL A 1069 -26.09 33.08 -14.27
CA VAL A 1069 -24.97 32.21 -14.69
C VAL A 1069 -23.72 33.04 -15.03
N LEU A 1070 -23.87 34.18 -15.71
CA LEU A 1070 -22.76 35.06 -16.05
C LEU A 1070 -22.21 35.78 -14.81
N ARG A 1071 -23.07 36.34 -13.95
CA ARG A 1071 -22.64 36.99 -12.72
C ARG A 1071 -21.83 36.02 -11.85
N VAL A 1072 -22.34 34.81 -11.63
CA VAL A 1072 -21.64 33.80 -10.82
C VAL A 1072 -20.35 33.31 -11.49
N LEU A 1073 -20.34 33.00 -12.79
CA LEU A 1073 -19.16 32.38 -13.44
C LEU A 1073 -18.11 33.37 -13.95
N HIS A 1074 -18.49 34.58 -14.33
CA HIS A 1074 -17.60 35.59 -14.92
C HIS A 1074 -17.22 36.68 -13.91
N GLU A 1075 -18.19 37.25 -13.19
CA GLU A 1075 -17.98 38.43 -12.34
C GLU A 1075 -17.53 38.03 -10.92
N GLU A 1076 -18.30 37.16 -10.25
CA GLU A 1076 -18.14 36.83 -8.82
C GLU A 1076 -17.22 35.64 -8.53
N GLN A 1077 -16.59 35.06 -9.57
CA GLN A 1077 -15.70 33.90 -9.49
C GLN A 1077 -16.29 32.69 -8.72
N GLY A 1078 -17.61 32.56 -8.73
CA GLY A 1078 -18.36 31.47 -8.09
C GLY A 1078 -18.35 30.15 -8.86
N HIS A 1079 -19.17 29.21 -8.38
CA HIS A 1079 -19.15 27.80 -8.76
C HIS A 1079 -20.48 27.33 -9.38
N LEU A 1080 -20.40 26.37 -10.29
CA LEU A 1080 -21.54 25.70 -10.92
C LEU A 1080 -21.45 24.18 -10.73
N TYR A 1081 -22.52 23.58 -10.23
CA TYR A 1081 -22.62 22.14 -10.01
C TYR A 1081 -23.77 21.55 -10.82
N ILE A 1082 -23.52 20.47 -11.54
CA ILE A 1082 -24.50 19.72 -12.34
C ILE A 1082 -24.52 18.27 -11.83
N CYS A 1083 -25.67 17.78 -11.39
CA CYS A 1083 -25.83 16.39 -10.97
C CYS A 1083 -27.08 15.75 -11.59
N GLY A 1084 -26.98 14.50 -12.06
CA GLY A 1084 -28.13 13.76 -12.58
C GLY A 1084 -27.88 13.01 -13.88
N GLY A 1085 -28.96 12.81 -14.64
CA GLY A 1085 -28.97 12.02 -15.87
C GLY A 1085 -28.03 12.54 -16.96
N VAL A 1086 -27.25 11.65 -17.58
CA VAL A 1086 -26.26 12.02 -18.61
C VAL A 1086 -26.81 12.77 -19.83
N ARG A 1087 -28.05 12.48 -20.27
CA ARG A 1087 -28.74 13.30 -21.31
C ARG A 1087 -28.91 14.76 -20.86
N MET A 1088 -29.40 14.95 -19.63
CA MET A 1088 -29.62 16.27 -19.03
C MET A 1088 -28.30 17.04 -18.87
N ALA A 1089 -27.24 16.38 -18.39
CA ALA A 1089 -25.94 17.03 -18.22
C ALA A 1089 -25.38 17.55 -19.56
N ARG A 1090 -25.51 16.77 -20.65
CA ARG A 1090 -25.16 17.21 -22.02
C ARG A 1090 -25.99 18.42 -22.46
N ASP A 1091 -27.30 18.39 -22.26
CA ASP A 1091 -28.23 19.42 -22.74
C ASP A 1091 -28.11 20.74 -21.95
N VAL A 1092 -27.79 20.63 -20.66
CA VAL A 1092 -27.37 21.74 -19.79
C VAL A 1092 -26.02 22.31 -20.24
N ALA A 1093 -24.99 21.48 -20.44
CA ALA A 1093 -23.67 21.93 -20.90
C ALA A 1093 -23.75 22.65 -22.26
N CYS A 1094 -24.53 22.11 -23.21
CA CYS A 1094 -24.79 22.75 -24.50
C CYS A 1094 -25.46 24.13 -24.33
N THR A 1095 -26.47 24.23 -23.47
CA THR A 1095 -27.17 25.50 -23.22
C THR A 1095 -26.27 26.52 -22.52
N LEU A 1096 -25.44 26.10 -21.56
CA LEU A 1096 -24.47 26.97 -20.89
C LEU A 1096 -23.41 27.50 -21.85
N LYS A 1097 -22.90 26.65 -22.76
CA LYS A 1097 -22.00 27.07 -23.84
C LYS A 1097 -22.64 28.11 -24.76
N GLN A 1098 -23.88 27.89 -25.20
CA GLN A 1098 -24.64 28.86 -26.01
C GLN A 1098 -24.88 30.20 -25.28
N LEU A 1099 -25.18 30.16 -23.99
CA LEU A 1099 -25.37 31.36 -23.16
C LEU A 1099 -24.07 32.16 -23.02
N VAL A 1100 -22.95 31.51 -22.74
CA VAL A 1100 -21.64 32.18 -22.65
C VAL A 1100 -21.21 32.73 -24.02
N ALA A 1101 -21.33 31.94 -25.09
CA ALA A 1101 -21.01 32.35 -26.47
C ALA A 1101 -21.73 33.64 -26.87
N SER A 1102 -23.06 33.65 -26.72
CA SER A 1102 -23.93 34.75 -27.15
C SER A 1102 -23.83 36.01 -26.29
N ARG A 1103 -23.36 35.89 -25.04
CA ARG A 1103 -23.30 37.01 -24.08
C ARG A 1103 -21.91 37.61 -23.93
N LEU A 1104 -20.85 36.82 -24.06
CA LEU A 1104 -19.46 37.29 -24.08
C LEU A 1104 -18.92 37.48 -25.50
N SER A 1105 -19.73 37.23 -26.54
CA SER A 1105 -19.37 37.32 -27.97
C SER A 1105 -18.15 36.45 -28.34
N LEU A 1106 -18.07 35.25 -27.78
CA LEU A 1106 -16.96 34.31 -27.96
C LEU A 1106 -17.22 33.32 -29.10
N SER A 1107 -16.15 32.93 -29.80
CA SER A 1107 -16.18 31.82 -30.76
C SER A 1107 -16.34 30.46 -30.06
N GLU A 1108 -16.72 29.43 -30.82
CA GLU A 1108 -16.87 28.06 -30.31
C GLU A 1108 -15.58 27.54 -29.63
N GLU A 1109 -14.42 27.78 -30.24
CA GLU A 1109 -13.09 27.47 -29.67
C GLU A 1109 -12.84 28.19 -28.34
N GLN A 1110 -13.15 29.49 -28.26
CA GLN A 1110 -13.01 30.29 -27.04
C GLN A 1110 -13.98 29.86 -25.93
N VAL A 1111 -15.14 29.32 -26.29
CA VAL A 1111 -16.15 28.81 -25.34
C VAL A 1111 -15.71 27.47 -24.76
N GLU A 1112 -15.16 26.57 -25.58
CA GLU A 1112 -14.52 25.34 -25.07
C GLU A 1112 -13.35 25.67 -24.14
N ASP A 1113 -12.49 26.62 -24.49
CA ASP A 1113 -11.39 27.08 -23.63
C ASP A 1113 -11.90 27.71 -22.31
N TYR A 1114 -13.01 28.46 -22.34
CA TYR A 1114 -13.62 29.04 -21.14
C TYR A 1114 -14.17 27.96 -20.19
N PHE A 1115 -14.92 26.98 -20.70
CA PHE A 1115 -15.41 25.88 -19.87
C PHE A 1115 -14.30 24.93 -19.42
N PHE A 1116 -13.25 24.74 -20.24
CA PHE A 1116 -12.02 24.09 -19.79
C PHE A 1116 -11.40 24.84 -18.61
N GLN A 1117 -11.25 26.17 -18.71
CA GLN A 1117 -10.68 26.98 -17.62
C GLN A 1117 -11.49 26.81 -16.33
N LEU A 1118 -12.82 26.86 -16.39
CA LEU A 1118 -13.69 26.62 -15.22
C LEU A 1118 -13.53 25.20 -14.63
N LYS A 1119 -13.41 24.16 -15.47
CA LYS A 1119 -13.09 22.79 -15.00
C LYS A 1119 -11.72 22.76 -14.31
N SER A 1120 -10.68 23.36 -14.90
CA SER A 1120 -9.32 23.37 -14.35
C SER A 1120 -9.18 24.18 -13.05
N GLN A 1121 -9.95 25.26 -12.90
CA GLN A 1121 -10.05 26.07 -11.68
C GLN A 1121 -10.88 25.38 -10.59
N LYS A 1122 -11.48 24.20 -10.86
CA LYS A 1122 -12.45 23.53 -9.98
C LYS A 1122 -13.65 24.42 -9.62
N ARG A 1123 -14.26 25.04 -10.64
CA ARG A 1123 -15.44 25.91 -10.54
C ARG A 1123 -16.64 25.44 -11.37
N TYR A 1124 -16.44 24.49 -12.27
CA TYR A 1124 -17.48 23.78 -13.01
C TYR A 1124 -17.41 22.29 -12.63
N HIS A 1125 -18.48 21.75 -12.06
CA HIS A 1125 -18.51 20.46 -11.38
C HIS A 1125 -19.63 19.56 -11.94
N GLU A 1126 -19.32 18.29 -12.18
CA GLU A 1126 -20.25 17.31 -12.78
C GLU A 1126 -20.28 16.01 -11.96
N ASP A 1127 -21.46 15.59 -11.48
CA ASP A 1127 -21.74 14.30 -10.84
C ASP A 1127 -22.83 13.56 -11.63
N ILE A 1128 -22.42 12.89 -12.70
CA ILE A 1128 -23.30 12.38 -13.75
C ILE A 1128 -23.55 10.88 -13.57
N PHE A 1129 -24.81 10.47 -13.70
CA PHE A 1129 -25.23 9.07 -13.61
C PHE A 1129 -26.32 8.69 -14.62
N GLY A 1130 -26.66 7.39 -14.66
CA GLY A 1130 -27.72 6.83 -15.48
C GLY A 1130 -27.24 6.28 -16.83
N ALA A 1131 -28.10 5.47 -17.46
CA ALA A 1131 -27.84 4.84 -18.74
C ALA A 1131 -28.56 5.56 -19.88
N VAL A 1132 -28.05 5.45 -21.11
CA VAL A 1132 -28.84 5.69 -22.32
C VAL A 1132 -29.45 4.38 -22.78
N PHE A 1133 -30.58 4.01 -22.17
CA PHE A 1133 -31.35 2.85 -22.63
C PHE A 1133 -31.95 3.11 -24.03
N PRO A 1134 -31.76 2.20 -25.02
CA PRO A 1134 -32.37 2.34 -26.35
C PRO A 1134 -33.90 2.43 -26.30
N TYR A 1135 -34.53 1.91 -25.24
CA TYR A 1135 -35.98 1.96 -25.08
C TYR A 1135 -36.53 3.37 -24.78
N GLU A 1136 -35.72 4.26 -24.22
CA GLU A 1136 -36.09 5.68 -24.08
C GLU A 1136 -35.88 6.47 -25.38
N VAL A 1137 -35.07 5.98 -26.32
CA VAL A 1137 -34.87 6.62 -27.62
C VAL A 1137 -36.17 6.56 -28.42
N LYS A 1138 -36.74 5.35 -28.59
CA LYS A 1138 -38.00 5.14 -29.33
C LYS A 1138 -39.24 5.81 -28.74
N LYS A 1139 -39.21 6.27 -27.48
CA LYS A 1139 -40.34 6.99 -26.85
C LYS A 1139 -40.32 8.50 -27.06
N ASP A 1140 -39.14 9.11 -27.19
CA ASP A 1140 -39.01 10.57 -27.42
C ASP A 1140 -38.61 10.92 -28.87
N GLU A 1141 -38.15 9.96 -29.70
CA GLU A 1141 -38.03 10.16 -31.17
C GLU A 1141 -39.38 10.51 -31.83
N ALA A 1142 -40.50 10.06 -31.24
CA ALA A 1142 -41.84 10.46 -31.64
C ALA A 1142 -42.23 11.89 -31.21
N ALA A 1143 -41.31 12.63 -30.55
CA ALA A 1143 -41.61 13.89 -29.86
C ALA A 1143 -40.52 14.98 -29.97
N GLY A 1144 -39.46 14.81 -30.78
CA GLY A 1144 -38.44 15.85 -30.95
C GLY A 1144 -37.54 15.66 -32.19
N GLN A 1145 -37.43 16.72 -33.01
CA GLN A 1145 -36.46 16.77 -34.12
C GLN A 1145 -35.05 17.08 -33.61
N PRO A 1146 -33.97 16.52 -34.21
CA PRO A 1146 -32.60 16.95 -33.94
C PRO A 1146 -32.34 18.37 -34.45
N CYS A 1147 -31.73 19.22 -33.61
CA CYS A 1147 -31.28 20.55 -34.01
C CYS A 1147 -30.01 20.49 -34.86
N HIS A 1148 -30.16 20.49 -36.19
CA HIS A 1148 -29.06 20.83 -37.10
C HIS A 1148 -28.97 22.36 -37.29
N PRO A 1149 -27.78 22.97 -37.15
CA PRO A 1149 -27.54 24.32 -37.66
C PRO A 1149 -27.60 24.30 -39.20
N SER A 1150 -28.48 25.10 -39.79
CA SER A 1150 -28.56 25.26 -41.24
C SER A 1150 -27.38 26.10 -41.76
N ALA A 1151 -26.55 25.52 -42.62
CA ALA A 1151 -25.48 26.25 -43.30
C ALA A 1151 -26.08 27.28 -44.30
N PRO A 1152 -25.54 28.51 -44.39
CA PRO A 1152 -26.02 29.51 -45.33
C PRO A 1152 -25.59 29.15 -46.76
N ALA A 1153 -26.55 29.11 -47.68
CA ALA A 1153 -26.26 28.93 -49.10
C ALA A 1153 -25.66 30.20 -49.72
N ALA A 1154 -24.53 30.05 -50.42
CA ALA A 1154 -23.93 31.11 -51.23
C ALA A 1154 -23.73 30.61 -52.66
N HIS A 1155 -24.41 31.25 -53.62
CA HIS A 1155 -24.22 30.95 -55.05
C HIS A 1155 -22.84 31.42 -55.53
N THR A 1156 -22.22 30.67 -56.46
CA THR A 1156 -21.79 31.28 -57.74
C THR A 1156 -21.47 30.26 -58.84
N ARG A 1157 -22.03 30.52 -60.03
CA ARG A 1157 -21.63 30.03 -61.36
C ARG A 1157 -21.76 28.52 -61.63
N GLY A 1158 -22.61 28.21 -62.61
CA GLY A 1158 -23.01 26.89 -63.11
C GLY A 1158 -24.32 27.06 -63.86
#